data_AF-A0A0L0G6S6-F1
#
_entry.id   AF-A0A0L0G6S6-F1
#
_cell.length_a   1.000
_cell.length_b   1.000
_cell.length_c   1.000
_cell.angle_alpha   90.00
_cell.angle_beta   90.00
_cell.angle_gamma   90.00
#
_symmetry.space_group_name_H-M   'P 1'
#
loop_
_entity.id
_entity.type
_entity.pdbx_description
1 polymer ?
#
loop_
_entity_poly.entity_id
_entity_poly.type
_entity_poly.pdbx_seq_one_letter_code
_entity_poly.pdbx_strand_id
1 'polypeptide(L)'
;MKRGDDSQTHQPSRKCILGSEMTQTTLKKDALADLISQLRFGVDVRDRTYHLKAYKQVFVGSDAVDFIEVTAGVGRAEALNLGKEMFKQGVFEHATGDHDLKDAYYFYRFKDDVAVHTLFGDHPYLQGEENVVSSPSPFTGHDYNEKYSDTLMETLDWLEVSPLDVHNNKLLSNVHPTQYKNPSPQPNYNMVVIGAGAAGLVTAIASAGVGAKVAIIEKHLMGGDCLNVGCVPSKALIRAARAIYEVKNSEQFGITCSDVKVDFGKIMERMRRLRAQISDVDSVQRFSKAGVDVYIGEGKFTSKNTVEVNGQTLKFSKACVATGGRAGVPAIPGIQDIKFLTNATLFNLTELPKRFGVIGTGAIGCEMAQSFRRFGSEVSLFGRSGHLLGAEEQDAIDAITNQFEKEGIKLYLSSDYERIEKREGAEKETEIVLHMKNGDKFVFDELLVAAGRVPNVENLNLDVAGVDFDKKTGVVVNDYLQTTNSNIYAAGDICFKYKFTHVADFLARIVVRNALFFGKSKASDLLIPWAIYTEPEVAHVGLYEKDAIAKHGSVDVYKQKMDEVDRAILEGETEGFVKVVTKKGSADVIGATVVAGHAGDMISELTVAMAGGVNLQALSTIIHPYPTQAEAIRKIGDQYNRTRLTPVAKKLLNGLLAIQR
;
A
#
# COMPACT_ATOMS: atom_id res chain seq x y z
N MET A 1 51.66 34.32 36.12
CA MET A 1 51.68 35.73 36.59
C MET A 1 50.68 36.54 35.76
N LYS A 2 50.16 37.66 36.27
CA LYS A 2 49.55 38.76 35.48
C LYS A 2 50.69 39.67 34.96
N ARG A 3 50.59 40.59 33.98
CA ARG A 3 49.51 41.20 33.15
C ARG A 3 49.87 40.97 31.64
N GLY A 4 49.09 41.29 30.60
CA GLY A 4 48.25 42.46 30.34
C GLY A 4 49.10 43.64 29.80
N ASP A 5 48.61 44.65 29.06
CA ASP A 5 47.26 45.05 28.57
C ASP A 5 47.53 46.07 27.39
N ASP A 6 46.76 46.38 26.34
CA ASP A 6 45.47 46.00 25.71
C ASP A 6 45.45 46.55 24.23
N SER A 7 44.51 46.16 23.34
CA SER A 7 43.90 47.09 22.34
C SER A 7 42.69 46.50 21.58
N GLN A 8 41.63 47.31 21.42
CA GLN A 8 40.34 46.92 20.81
C GLN A 8 40.01 47.76 19.55
N THR A 9 39.11 47.24 18.71
CA THR A 9 38.15 48.06 17.96
C THR A 9 36.72 47.50 18.07
N HIS A 10 35.76 48.41 18.18
CA HIS A 10 34.31 48.20 18.31
C HIS A 10 33.64 48.27 16.90
N GLN A 11 32.37 47.95 16.61
CA GLN A 11 31.11 47.66 17.35
C GLN A 11 30.12 47.01 16.33
N PRO A 12 28.81 46.76 16.59
CA PRO A 12 28.08 46.71 17.87
C PRO A 12 27.25 45.42 18.09
N SER A 13 26.79 45.21 19.33
CA SER A 13 25.81 44.18 19.68
C SER A 13 24.40 44.77 19.86
N ARG A 14 23.35 43.95 19.67
CA ARG A 14 22.00 44.23 20.16
C ARG A 14 21.61 43.21 21.22
N LYS A 15 21.09 43.69 22.36
CA LYS A 15 20.50 42.85 23.40
C LYS A 15 19.21 42.21 22.88
N CYS A 16 19.01 40.92 23.16
CA CYS A 16 17.66 40.38 23.30
C CYS A 16 17.20 40.54 24.78
N ILE A 17 15.90 40.48 25.02
CA ILE A 17 15.28 40.84 26.29
C ILE A 17 14.67 39.58 26.92
N LEU A 18 15.05 39.30 28.17
CA LEU A 18 14.21 38.88 29.30
C LEU A 18 15.12 38.35 30.42
N GLY A 19 14.73 38.58 31.67
CA GLY A 19 15.44 38.08 32.84
C GLY A 19 14.47 37.77 33.97
N SER A 20 14.95 37.00 34.94
CA SER A 20 14.36 36.72 36.27
C SER A 20 12.93 36.14 36.32
N GLU A 21 12.85 34.96 36.93
CA GLU A 21 11.76 34.51 37.82
C GLU A 21 10.34 34.35 37.23
N MET A 22 10.13 33.21 36.55
CA MET A 22 8.87 32.46 36.68
C MET A 22 9.15 30.98 37.01
N THR A 23 8.79 30.60 38.23
CA THR A 23 8.52 29.24 38.75
C THR A 23 9.14 28.04 38.00
N GLN A 24 10.24 27.53 38.54
CA GLN A 24 10.53 26.09 38.45
C GLN A 24 9.39 25.30 39.12
N THR A 25 8.84 24.29 38.44
CA THR A 25 8.32 22.99 38.96
C THR A 25 7.45 22.29 37.90
N THR A 26 6.64 23.03 37.14
CA THR A 26 5.58 22.46 36.27
C THR A 26 6.05 21.92 34.92
N LEU A 27 7.34 22.04 34.58
CA LEU A 27 7.93 21.60 33.29
C LEU A 27 8.76 20.30 33.40
N LYS A 28 8.46 19.45 34.39
CA LYS A 28 9.20 18.18 34.64
C LYS A 28 8.35 16.91 34.78
N LYS A 29 7.02 16.99 34.74
CA LYS A 29 6.16 15.78 34.80
C LYS A 29 6.00 15.13 33.44
N ASP A 30 5.58 15.90 32.44
CA ASP A 30 5.15 15.35 31.15
C ASP A 30 6.32 14.70 30.41
N ALA A 31 7.47 15.40 30.36
CA ALA A 31 8.71 14.85 29.78
C ALA A 31 9.22 13.58 30.51
N LEU A 32 8.92 13.42 31.81
CA LEU A 32 9.26 12.20 32.56
C LEU A 32 8.25 11.08 32.29
N ALA A 33 6.96 11.41 32.10
CA ALA A 33 5.92 10.46 31.69
C ALA A 33 6.20 9.90 30.29
N ASP A 34 6.54 10.79 29.34
CA ASP A 34 6.95 10.42 27.99
C ASP A 34 8.21 9.54 28.01
N LEU A 35 9.23 9.90 28.80
CA LEU A 35 10.44 9.10 28.95
C LEU A 35 10.16 7.71 29.56
N ILE A 36 9.26 7.61 30.55
CA ILE A 36 8.81 6.34 31.15
C ILE A 36 8.04 5.48 30.14
N SER A 37 7.15 6.10 29.36
CA SER A 37 6.39 5.43 28.31
C SER A 37 7.34 4.90 27.23
N GLN A 38 8.22 5.75 26.71
CA GLN A 38 9.21 5.40 25.70
C GLN A 38 10.18 4.32 26.19
N LEU A 39 10.60 4.34 27.46
CA LEU A 39 11.48 3.31 28.04
C LEU A 39 10.85 1.90 27.99
N ARG A 40 9.53 1.77 28.16
CA ARG A 40 8.82 0.47 28.09
C ARG A 40 8.89 -0.18 26.72
N PHE A 41 8.87 0.63 25.66
CA PHE A 41 9.01 0.17 24.28
C PHE A 41 10.47 0.11 23.83
N GLY A 42 11.34 0.96 24.39
CA GLY A 42 12.72 1.17 23.94
C GLY A 42 13.74 0.09 24.31
N VAL A 43 13.45 -0.74 25.32
CA VAL A 43 14.36 -1.80 25.79
C VAL A 43 13.93 -3.19 25.32
N ASP A 44 14.90 -4.08 25.10
CA ASP A 44 14.69 -5.46 24.63
C ASP A 44 14.07 -6.35 25.73
N VAL A 45 12.74 -6.25 25.92
CA VAL A 45 11.96 -7.09 26.84
C VAL A 45 11.73 -8.48 26.23
N ARG A 46 12.30 -9.51 26.86
CA ARG A 46 12.08 -10.93 26.49
C ARG A 46 12.50 -11.88 27.61
N ASP A 47 12.03 -13.11 27.52
CA ASP A 47 12.51 -14.24 28.33
C ASP A 47 14.03 -14.44 28.13
N ARG A 48 14.79 -14.48 29.23
CA ARG A 48 16.24 -14.72 29.27
C ARG A 48 16.56 -15.84 30.26
N THR A 49 17.63 -16.60 30.00
CA THR A 49 18.09 -17.69 30.89
C THR A 49 19.49 -17.39 31.44
N TYR A 50 19.67 -17.53 32.75
CA TYR A 50 20.96 -17.33 33.42
C TYR A 50 21.13 -18.37 34.54
N HIS A 51 22.31 -19.01 34.62
CA HIS A 51 22.59 -20.19 35.48
C HIS A 51 21.43 -21.22 35.50
N LEU A 52 20.97 -21.65 34.32
CA LEU A 52 19.87 -22.60 34.11
C LEU A 52 18.48 -22.15 34.63
N LYS A 53 18.35 -20.96 35.21
CA LYS A 53 17.07 -20.36 35.63
C LYS A 53 16.54 -19.43 34.55
N ALA A 54 15.27 -19.61 34.18
CA ALA A 54 14.57 -18.72 33.27
C ALA A 54 14.00 -17.50 34.01
N TYR A 55 14.16 -16.33 33.41
CA TYR A 55 13.66 -15.04 33.86
C TYR A 55 12.73 -14.50 32.77
N LYS A 56 11.43 -14.51 33.05
CA LYS A 56 10.42 -14.10 32.06
C LYS A 56 10.27 -12.60 31.93
N GLN A 57 10.04 -12.14 30.71
CA GLN A 57 9.74 -10.73 30.36
C GLN A 57 10.64 -9.72 31.10
N VAL A 58 11.96 -9.90 30.96
CA VAL A 58 12.96 -8.99 31.54
C VAL A 58 13.65 -8.16 30.47
N PHE A 59 14.23 -7.03 30.87
CA PHE A 59 15.24 -6.25 30.14
C PHE A 59 16.53 -6.17 30.96
N VAL A 60 17.58 -5.55 30.42
CA VAL A 60 18.91 -5.46 31.05
C VAL A 60 19.18 -4.04 31.56
N GLY A 61 19.85 -3.93 32.71
CA GLY A 61 20.14 -2.66 33.39
C GLY A 61 20.97 -1.67 32.56
N SER A 62 22.03 -2.13 31.90
CA SER A 62 22.82 -1.33 30.96
C SER A 62 21.96 -0.74 29.84
N ASP A 63 21.14 -1.59 29.20
CA ASP A 63 20.34 -1.22 28.02
C ASP A 63 19.29 -0.15 28.37
N ALA A 64 18.79 -0.15 29.60
CA ALA A 64 17.91 0.90 30.13
C ALA A 64 18.66 2.20 30.46
N VAL A 65 19.92 2.13 30.92
CA VAL A 65 20.76 3.32 31.10
C VAL A 65 21.13 3.93 29.75
N ASP A 66 21.52 3.11 28.77
CA ASP A 66 21.76 3.54 27.38
C ASP A 66 20.53 4.24 26.79
N PHE A 67 19.35 3.64 26.96
CA PHE A 67 18.11 4.23 26.47
C PHE A 67 17.80 5.58 27.13
N ILE A 68 17.96 5.71 28.45
CA ILE A 68 17.71 6.97 29.16
C ILE A 68 18.76 8.03 28.80
N GLU A 69 20.03 7.66 28.64
CA GLU A 69 21.12 8.55 28.24
C GLU A 69 20.80 9.22 26.90
N VAL A 70 20.43 8.41 25.91
CA VAL A 70 20.08 8.85 24.55
C VAL A 70 18.75 9.62 24.52
N THR A 71 17.69 9.10 25.16
CA THR A 71 16.32 9.65 25.01
C THR A 71 16.11 10.92 25.84
N ALA A 72 16.80 11.07 26.97
CA ALA A 72 16.75 12.30 27.78
C ALA A 72 17.82 13.34 27.39
N GLY A 73 18.80 12.98 26.55
CA GLY A 73 19.90 13.86 26.15
C GLY A 73 20.84 14.24 27.30
N VAL A 74 20.99 13.36 28.29
CA VAL A 74 21.81 13.58 29.51
C VAL A 74 23.08 12.72 29.47
N GLY A 75 24.05 13.00 30.33
CA GLY A 75 25.24 12.14 30.45
C GLY A 75 24.97 10.87 31.28
N ARG A 76 25.67 9.77 31.00
CA ARG A 76 25.49 8.44 31.63
C ARG A 76 25.24 8.41 33.13
N ALA A 77 25.98 9.21 33.90
CA ALA A 77 25.83 9.27 35.36
C ALA A 77 24.48 9.87 35.79
N GLU A 78 23.94 10.80 35.02
CA GLU A 78 22.60 11.38 35.20
C GLU A 78 21.51 10.42 34.68
N ALA A 79 21.75 9.72 33.56
CA ALA A 79 20.87 8.67 33.06
C ALA A 79 20.66 7.53 34.09
N LEU A 80 21.75 7.05 34.70
CA LEU A 80 21.69 6.08 35.79
C LEU A 80 20.93 6.61 37.01
N ASN A 81 21.05 7.90 37.33
CA ASN A 81 20.30 8.52 38.44
C ASN A 81 18.80 8.64 38.12
N LEU A 82 18.43 9.02 36.90
CA LEU A 82 17.03 9.04 36.44
C LEU A 82 16.41 7.64 36.47
N GLY A 83 17.11 6.62 35.96
CA GLY A 83 16.64 5.23 36.00
C GLY A 83 16.55 4.66 37.42
N LYS A 84 17.45 5.04 38.33
CA LYS A 84 17.32 4.74 39.78
C LYS A 84 16.10 5.41 40.41
N GLU A 85 15.71 6.60 39.94
CA GLU A 85 14.52 7.29 40.42
C GLU A 85 13.23 6.63 39.90
N MET A 86 13.19 6.22 38.63
CA MET A 86 12.11 5.39 38.07
C MET A 86 11.95 4.05 38.81
N PHE A 87 13.06 3.43 39.21
CA PHE A 87 13.07 2.22 40.04
C PHE A 87 12.42 2.47 41.41
N LYS A 88 12.77 3.56 42.11
CA LYS A 88 12.14 3.93 43.40
C LYS A 88 10.64 4.21 43.24
N GLN A 89 10.25 4.84 42.14
CA GLN A 89 8.86 5.16 41.83
C GLN A 89 8.06 3.95 41.30
N GLY A 90 8.69 2.76 41.25
CA GLY A 90 7.99 1.50 40.96
C GLY A 90 7.69 1.25 39.50
N VAL A 91 8.29 2.01 38.56
CA VAL A 91 8.12 1.78 37.11
C VAL A 91 8.59 0.38 36.72
N PHE A 92 9.69 -0.07 37.33
CA PHE A 92 10.31 -1.38 37.17
C PHE A 92 11.03 -1.83 38.44
N GLU A 93 11.34 -3.12 38.54
CA GLU A 93 12.08 -3.75 39.65
C GLU A 93 13.16 -4.70 39.14
N HIS A 94 14.14 -5.02 39.99
CA HIS A 94 15.13 -6.07 39.72
C HIS A 94 14.45 -7.44 39.82
N ALA A 95 14.75 -8.37 38.90
CA ALA A 95 13.99 -9.61 38.73
C ALA A 95 14.08 -10.62 39.89
N THR A 96 14.91 -10.33 40.90
CA THR A 96 15.02 -11.01 42.21
C THR A 96 14.78 -10.09 43.42
N GLY A 97 14.69 -8.77 43.22
CA GLY A 97 14.55 -7.77 44.29
C GLY A 97 15.86 -7.26 44.93
N ASP A 98 17.02 -7.86 44.61
CA ASP A 98 18.26 -7.68 45.37
C ASP A 98 18.82 -6.25 45.48
N HIS A 99 18.64 -5.39 44.47
CA HIS A 99 19.21 -4.03 44.44
C HIS A 99 18.51 -3.08 43.45
N ASP A 100 18.89 -1.79 43.51
CA ASP A 100 18.47 -0.72 42.59
C ASP A 100 18.99 -0.90 41.15
N LEU A 101 18.67 0.05 40.25
CA LEU A 101 19.23 0.04 38.89
C LEU A 101 20.76 0.15 38.92
N LYS A 102 21.41 -0.73 38.17
CA LYS A 102 22.85 -0.72 37.88
C LYS A 102 23.05 -0.59 36.36
N ASP A 103 24.04 0.21 35.97
CA ASP A 103 24.61 0.20 34.62
C ASP A 103 25.50 -1.04 34.44
N ALA A 104 24.85 -2.20 34.27
CA ALA A 104 25.49 -3.51 34.15
C ALA A 104 24.48 -4.58 33.70
N TYR A 105 24.97 -5.79 33.39
CA TYR A 105 24.18 -6.92 32.91
C TYR A 105 23.36 -7.62 34.03
N TYR A 106 22.42 -6.88 34.61
CA TYR A 106 21.43 -7.37 35.58
C TYR A 106 20.02 -7.32 34.97
N PHE A 107 19.11 -8.19 35.41
CA PHE A 107 17.77 -8.32 34.83
C PHE A 107 16.72 -7.55 35.61
N TYR A 108 15.92 -6.75 34.90
CA TYR A 108 14.83 -5.95 35.46
C TYR A 108 13.52 -6.24 34.73
N ARG A 109 12.37 -5.97 35.36
CA ARG A 109 11.04 -6.09 34.75
C ARG A 109 10.20 -4.86 35.08
N PHE A 110 9.34 -4.45 34.15
CA PHE A 110 8.32 -3.44 34.43
C PHE A 110 7.29 -3.99 35.42
N LYS A 111 6.62 -3.09 36.15
CA LYS A 111 5.44 -3.42 36.96
C LYS A 111 4.17 -3.13 36.18
N ASP A 112 3.13 -3.94 36.38
CA ASP A 112 1.84 -3.76 35.72
C ASP A 112 1.20 -2.40 36.08
N ASP A 113 0.34 -1.87 35.20
CA ASP A 113 0.12 -0.41 35.04
C ASP A 113 -0.66 0.32 36.14
N VAL A 114 -0.89 -0.34 37.28
CA VAL A 114 -1.42 0.26 38.52
C VAL A 114 -0.57 1.46 38.99
N ALA A 115 0.73 1.44 38.71
CA ALA A 115 1.66 2.55 39.01
C ALA A 115 1.48 3.78 38.09
N VAL A 116 0.88 3.64 36.91
CA VAL A 116 0.69 4.74 35.96
C VAL A 116 -0.58 5.53 36.29
N HIS A 117 -1.70 4.83 36.53
CA HIS A 117 -2.97 5.43 36.94
C HIS A 117 -2.90 6.21 38.27
N THR A 118 -1.93 5.92 39.14
CA THR A 118 -1.77 6.63 40.42
C THR A 118 -0.95 7.92 40.32
N LEU A 119 -0.33 8.22 39.17
CA LEU A 119 0.46 9.44 38.93
C LEU A 119 -0.26 10.49 38.07
N PHE A 120 -1.22 10.05 37.24
CA PHE A 120 -1.95 10.88 36.27
C PHE A 120 -3.43 10.52 36.28
N GLY A 121 -4.29 11.51 36.59
CA GLY A 121 -5.75 11.34 36.58
C GLY A 121 -6.33 11.17 35.18
N ASP A 122 -7.57 10.69 35.11
CA ASP A 122 -8.21 10.19 33.89
C ASP A 122 -8.07 11.12 32.67
N HIS A 123 -7.30 10.68 31.67
CA HIS A 123 -7.18 11.33 30.38
C HIS A 123 -7.59 10.35 29.25
N PRO A 124 -8.55 10.73 28.37
CA PRO A 124 -9.27 9.75 27.56
C PRO A 124 -8.51 9.32 26.29
N TYR A 125 -7.55 8.41 26.42
CA TYR A 125 -6.97 7.66 25.29
C TYR A 125 -6.65 6.18 25.57
N LEU A 126 -6.95 5.67 26.78
CA LEU A 126 -6.63 4.29 27.20
C LEU A 126 -7.90 3.48 27.56
N GLN A 127 -8.72 3.18 26.54
CA GLN A 127 -9.62 2.03 26.54
C GLN A 127 -9.58 1.39 25.14
N GLY A 128 -8.88 0.26 25.00
CA GLY A 128 -8.54 -0.31 23.69
C GLY A 128 -7.54 -1.48 23.74
N GLU A 129 -7.73 -2.41 24.67
CA GLU A 129 -7.13 -3.75 24.61
C GLU A 129 -7.65 -4.49 23.34
N GLU A 130 -6.92 -5.35 22.63
CA GLU A 130 -5.50 -5.73 22.76
C GLU A 130 -5.00 -6.41 21.45
N ASN A 131 -3.76 -6.92 21.43
CA ASN A 131 -3.20 -7.88 20.45
C ASN A 131 -2.87 -7.39 19.02
N VAL A 132 -1.91 -6.44 18.92
CA VAL A 132 -0.94 -6.44 17.82
C VAL A 132 0.48 -6.32 18.39
N VAL A 133 1.32 -7.34 18.17
CA VAL A 133 2.72 -7.34 18.61
C VAL A 133 3.59 -6.65 17.55
N SER A 134 4.09 -5.44 17.87
CA SER A 134 5.13 -4.77 17.10
C SER A 134 6.28 -4.33 18.02
N SER A 135 7.33 -5.14 18.11
CA SER A 135 8.57 -4.78 18.79
C SER A 135 9.30 -3.67 18.00
N PRO A 136 9.60 -2.50 18.57
CA PRO A 136 10.35 -1.48 17.86
C PRO A 136 11.81 -1.87 17.67
N SER A 137 12.43 -1.35 16.60
CA SER A 137 13.87 -1.43 16.38
C SER A 137 14.52 -0.10 16.80
N PRO A 138 15.65 -0.09 17.52
CA PRO A 138 16.32 1.14 17.87
C PRO A 138 16.93 1.80 16.62
N PHE A 139 16.31 2.88 16.16
CA PHE A 139 16.90 3.87 15.27
C PHE A 139 16.46 5.25 15.75
N THR A 140 17.40 5.98 16.32
CA THR A 140 17.20 7.30 16.92
C THR A 140 17.06 8.37 15.84
N GLY A 141 16.04 9.22 15.95
CA GLY A 141 15.96 10.42 15.13
C GLY A 141 17.05 11.41 15.54
N HIS A 142 17.84 11.88 14.58
CA HIS A 142 18.79 12.96 14.80
C HIS A 142 18.11 14.33 14.71
N ASP A 143 18.76 15.35 15.25
CA ASP A 143 18.29 16.74 15.28
C ASP A 143 18.22 17.34 13.86
N TYR A 144 17.10 17.99 13.54
CA TYR A 144 16.75 18.36 12.16
C TYR A 144 17.33 19.74 11.76
N ASN A 145 18.65 19.81 11.60
CA ASN A 145 19.31 20.99 10.97
C ASN A 145 20.65 20.73 10.25
N GLU A 146 21.14 19.48 10.15
CA GLU A 146 22.34 19.20 9.34
C GLU A 146 22.05 19.16 7.84
N LYS A 147 23.02 19.63 7.03
CA LYS A 147 23.01 19.42 5.59
C LYS A 147 23.32 17.95 5.30
N TYR A 148 22.40 17.25 4.63
CA TYR A 148 22.69 15.97 3.99
C TYR A 148 23.86 16.13 3.01
N SER A 149 24.71 15.10 2.89
CA SER A 149 25.81 15.09 1.92
C SER A 149 25.28 15.00 0.49
N ASP A 150 26.01 15.56 -0.48
CA ASP A 150 25.56 15.63 -1.88
C ASP A 150 25.18 14.24 -2.44
N THR A 151 25.98 13.20 -2.14
CA THR A 151 25.71 11.80 -2.51
C THR A 151 24.45 11.19 -1.88
N LEU A 152 24.05 11.68 -0.71
CA LEU A 152 22.79 11.28 -0.07
C LEU A 152 21.61 12.03 -0.72
N MET A 153 21.78 13.29 -1.08
CA MET A 153 20.77 14.04 -1.86
C MET A 153 20.57 13.41 -3.25
N GLU A 154 21.64 13.08 -3.97
CA GLU A 154 21.58 12.34 -5.25
C GLU A 154 20.84 10.99 -5.11
N THR A 155 21.07 10.27 -4.01
CA THR A 155 20.36 9.00 -3.71
C THR A 155 18.88 9.24 -3.42
N LEU A 156 18.51 10.29 -2.68
CA LEU A 156 17.13 10.58 -2.29
C LEU A 156 16.30 11.17 -3.45
N ASP A 157 16.91 12.00 -4.29
CA ASP A 157 16.32 12.45 -5.56
C ASP A 157 16.09 11.26 -6.50
N TRP A 158 17.04 10.31 -6.58
CA TRP A 158 16.89 9.09 -7.38
C TRP A 158 15.81 8.13 -6.84
N LEU A 159 15.61 8.09 -5.52
CA LEU A 159 14.54 7.29 -4.88
C LEU A 159 13.14 7.93 -5.00
N GLU A 160 13.05 9.18 -5.47
CA GLU A 160 11.82 9.97 -5.56
C GLU A 160 10.96 9.96 -4.28
N VAL A 161 11.57 10.04 -3.08
CA VAL A 161 10.83 10.08 -1.79
C VAL A 161 10.86 11.48 -1.18
N SER A 162 9.69 12.14 -1.11
CA SER A 162 9.57 13.51 -0.57
C SER A 162 8.22 13.74 0.12
N PRO A 163 8.11 14.68 1.10
CA PRO A 163 9.19 15.35 1.82
C PRO A 163 9.93 14.39 2.78
N LEU A 164 11.12 14.76 3.24
CA LEU A 164 11.92 13.95 4.20
C LEU A 164 11.45 14.14 5.66
N ASP A 165 10.15 13.90 5.90
CA ASP A 165 9.57 13.92 7.24
C ASP A 165 9.84 12.64 8.03
N VAL A 166 9.47 12.64 9.31
CA VAL A 166 9.65 11.49 10.22
C VAL A 166 9.05 10.18 9.70
N HIS A 167 8.02 10.24 8.84
CA HIS A 167 7.37 9.06 8.28
C HIS A 167 8.11 8.55 7.05
N ASN A 168 8.52 9.42 6.12
CA ASN A 168 9.36 9.01 5.00
C ASN A 168 10.77 8.56 5.46
N ASN A 169 11.33 9.15 6.52
CA ASN A 169 12.59 8.69 7.12
C ASN A 169 12.42 7.30 7.78
N LYS A 170 11.26 7.01 8.39
CA LYS A 170 10.94 5.66 8.89
C LYS A 170 10.67 4.65 7.77
N LEU A 171 10.07 5.07 6.65
CA LEU A 171 9.96 4.25 5.44
C LEU A 171 11.34 3.89 4.91
N LEU A 172 12.18 4.88 4.61
CA LEU A 172 13.52 4.69 4.04
C LEU A 172 14.39 3.79 4.92
N SER A 173 14.42 3.99 6.24
CA SER A 173 15.17 3.11 7.16
C SER A 173 14.65 1.66 7.23
N ASN A 174 13.42 1.38 6.78
CA ASN A 174 12.91 0.02 6.61
C ASN A 174 13.23 -0.59 5.24
N VAL A 175 12.98 0.15 4.14
CA VAL A 175 12.96 -0.40 2.77
C VAL A 175 14.14 -0.01 1.88
N HIS A 176 14.95 0.97 2.27
CA HIS A 176 16.25 1.30 1.66
C HIS A 176 17.23 1.89 2.71
N PRO A 177 17.58 1.14 3.79
CA PRO A 177 18.47 1.62 4.85
C PRO A 177 19.87 1.98 4.33
N THR A 178 20.22 3.27 4.39
CA THR A 178 21.47 3.84 3.84
C THR A 178 22.77 3.30 4.43
N GLN A 179 22.72 2.73 5.64
CA GLN A 179 23.88 2.10 6.31
C GLN A 179 23.97 0.58 6.08
N TYR A 180 23.02 -0.01 5.34
CA TYR A 180 23.01 -1.44 5.07
C TYR A 180 24.17 -1.87 4.18
N LYS A 181 24.74 -3.04 4.46
CA LYS A 181 25.87 -3.61 3.73
C LYS A 181 25.44 -4.93 3.13
N ASN A 182 25.43 -5.00 1.80
CA ASN A 182 25.13 -6.22 1.06
C ASN A 182 26.00 -7.40 1.55
N PRO A 183 25.43 -8.59 1.77
CA PRO A 183 26.14 -9.73 2.32
C PRO A 183 27.14 -10.33 1.32
N SER A 184 28.18 -11.00 1.83
CA SER A 184 29.13 -11.73 0.99
C SER A 184 28.44 -12.86 0.21
N PRO A 185 28.61 -12.99 -1.12
CA PRO A 185 27.89 -13.98 -1.92
C PRO A 185 28.11 -15.42 -1.49
N GLN A 186 27.03 -16.20 -1.43
CA GLN A 186 27.10 -17.65 -1.28
C GLN A 186 27.71 -18.30 -2.54
N PRO A 187 28.44 -19.43 -2.43
CA PRO A 187 29.05 -20.10 -3.59
C PRO A 187 28.07 -20.52 -4.69
N ASN A 188 26.81 -20.75 -4.33
CA ASN A 188 25.68 -20.94 -5.25
C ASN A 188 24.35 -20.77 -4.49
N TYR A 189 23.41 -20.02 -5.04
CA TYR A 189 22.04 -19.86 -4.55
C TYR A 189 21.09 -20.89 -5.18
N ASN A 190 20.09 -21.35 -4.42
CA ASN A 190 19.00 -22.13 -4.97
C ASN A 190 18.05 -21.24 -5.79
N MET A 191 17.77 -20.03 -5.31
CA MET A 191 16.96 -19.01 -5.98
C MET A 191 17.64 -17.64 -5.91
N VAL A 192 17.76 -16.93 -7.04
CA VAL A 192 18.05 -15.49 -7.09
C VAL A 192 16.82 -14.75 -7.61
N VAL A 193 16.32 -13.80 -6.85
CA VAL A 193 15.16 -12.99 -7.20
C VAL A 193 15.62 -11.58 -7.60
N ILE A 194 15.13 -11.05 -8.72
CA ILE A 194 15.46 -9.69 -9.19
C ILE A 194 14.19 -8.83 -9.13
N GLY A 195 14.20 -7.79 -8.32
CA GLY A 195 13.04 -6.97 -7.95
C GLY A 195 12.37 -7.46 -6.66
N ALA A 196 12.06 -6.53 -5.75
CA ALA A 196 11.42 -6.75 -4.45
C ALA A 196 10.06 -6.05 -4.33
N GLY A 197 9.31 -6.01 -5.44
CA GLY A 197 7.85 -5.92 -5.39
C GLY A 197 7.22 -7.25 -4.93
N ALA A 198 5.89 -7.27 -4.80
CA ALA A 198 5.14 -8.39 -4.20
C ALA A 198 5.51 -9.79 -4.73
N ALA A 199 5.63 -9.98 -6.05
CA ALA A 199 6.05 -11.27 -6.62
C ALA A 199 7.46 -11.70 -6.17
N GLY A 200 8.39 -10.75 -6.07
CA GLY A 200 9.76 -11.01 -5.66
C GLY A 200 9.85 -11.34 -4.17
N LEU A 201 9.23 -10.51 -3.33
CA LEU A 201 9.15 -10.72 -1.88
C LEU A 201 8.52 -12.07 -1.53
N VAL A 202 7.39 -12.42 -2.15
CA VAL A 202 6.74 -13.73 -1.96
C VAL A 202 7.65 -14.87 -2.45
N THR A 203 8.27 -14.74 -3.63
CA THR A 203 9.19 -15.77 -4.15
C THR A 203 10.35 -16.00 -3.18
N ALA A 204 10.94 -14.93 -2.65
CA ALA A 204 12.08 -15.01 -1.76
C ALA A 204 11.71 -15.60 -0.38
N ILE A 205 10.68 -15.08 0.28
CA ILE A 205 10.30 -15.53 1.63
C ILE A 205 9.78 -16.97 1.62
N ALA A 206 9.02 -17.37 0.60
CA ALA A 206 8.52 -18.74 0.48
C ALA A 206 9.63 -19.73 0.10
N SER A 207 10.65 -19.31 -0.66
CA SER A 207 11.84 -20.13 -0.95
C SER A 207 12.71 -20.32 0.29
N ALA A 208 12.95 -19.26 1.08
CA ALA A 208 13.71 -19.36 2.33
C ALA A 208 12.97 -20.20 3.38
N GLY A 209 11.65 -20.05 3.48
CA GLY A 209 10.81 -20.84 4.38
C GLY A 209 10.78 -22.35 4.12
N VAL A 210 11.22 -22.81 2.94
CA VAL A 210 11.43 -24.24 2.61
C VAL A 210 12.91 -24.65 2.65
N GLY A 211 13.78 -23.82 3.25
CA GLY A 211 15.21 -24.12 3.46
C GLY A 211 16.11 -23.89 2.24
N ALA A 212 15.63 -23.19 1.20
CA ALA A 212 16.46 -22.85 0.05
C ALA A 212 17.42 -21.69 0.38
N LYS A 213 18.64 -21.69 -0.17
CA LYS A 213 19.49 -20.49 -0.16
C LYS A 213 18.95 -19.47 -1.16
N VAL A 214 18.56 -18.29 -0.67
CA VAL A 214 17.92 -17.24 -1.47
C VAL A 214 18.75 -15.96 -1.42
N ALA A 215 18.92 -15.32 -2.57
CA ALA A 215 19.22 -13.90 -2.64
C ALA A 215 18.04 -13.14 -3.28
N ILE A 216 17.78 -11.91 -2.81
CA ILE A 216 16.88 -10.96 -3.47
C ILE A 216 17.64 -9.68 -3.77
N ILE A 217 17.52 -9.16 -4.99
CA ILE A 217 18.15 -7.93 -5.44
C ILE A 217 17.07 -6.88 -5.67
N GLU A 218 17.18 -5.73 -5.03
CA GLU A 218 16.37 -4.54 -5.31
C GLU A 218 17.28 -3.34 -5.48
N LYS A 219 17.04 -2.53 -6.51
CA LYS A 219 17.79 -1.29 -6.69
C LYS A 219 17.16 -0.14 -5.91
N HIS A 220 15.83 -0.09 -5.90
CA HIS A 220 15.03 1.01 -5.38
C HIS A 220 14.55 0.67 -3.95
N LEU A 221 13.30 0.98 -3.63
CA LEU A 221 12.65 0.67 -2.36
C LEU A 221 12.08 -0.76 -2.34
N MET A 222 12.40 -1.55 -1.31
CA MET A 222 11.69 -2.82 -1.02
C MET A 222 10.17 -2.59 -0.87
N GLY A 223 9.37 -3.60 -1.21
CA GLY A 223 7.90 -3.49 -1.34
C GLY A 223 7.45 -3.05 -2.74
N GLY A 224 8.35 -2.46 -3.53
CA GLY A 224 8.10 -1.99 -4.89
C GLY A 224 6.89 -1.06 -4.99
N ASP A 225 6.21 -1.07 -6.14
CA ASP A 225 5.05 -0.21 -6.39
C ASP A 225 3.95 -0.33 -5.33
N CYS A 226 3.61 -1.54 -4.88
CA CYS A 226 2.42 -1.77 -4.04
C CYS A 226 2.48 -1.00 -2.72
N LEU A 227 3.61 -1.10 -2.01
CA LEU A 227 3.84 -0.37 -0.75
C LEU A 227 4.14 1.11 -1.02
N ASN A 228 5.05 1.39 -1.95
CA ASN A 228 5.68 2.70 -2.00
C ASN A 228 4.86 3.71 -2.82
N VAL A 229 4.36 3.31 -3.98
CA VAL A 229 3.88 4.23 -5.04
C VAL A 229 2.64 3.67 -5.78
N GLY A 230 1.76 2.99 -5.04
CA GLY A 230 0.69 2.18 -5.60
C GLY A 230 -0.45 1.94 -4.62
N CYS A 231 -0.77 0.67 -4.34
CA CYS A 231 -1.97 0.27 -3.59
C CYS A 231 -2.07 0.90 -2.20
N VAL A 232 -1.02 0.80 -1.37
CA VAL A 232 -1.03 1.34 0.00
C VAL A 232 -1.28 2.85 0.04
N PRO A 233 -0.51 3.71 -0.67
CA PRO A 233 -0.73 5.15 -0.60
C PRO A 233 -2.03 5.58 -1.31
N SER A 234 -2.41 4.98 -2.45
CA SER A 234 -3.68 5.31 -3.11
C SER A 234 -4.89 5.01 -2.23
N LYS A 235 -4.96 3.85 -1.58
CA LYS A 235 -6.12 3.48 -0.76
C LYS A 235 -6.17 4.28 0.55
N ALA A 236 -5.02 4.69 1.09
CA ALA A 236 -4.95 5.63 2.20
C ALA A 236 -5.55 7.01 1.84
N LEU A 237 -5.36 7.48 0.60
CA LEU A 237 -5.97 8.71 0.07
C LEU A 237 -7.46 8.55 -0.25
N ILE A 238 -7.86 7.45 -0.91
CA ILE A 238 -9.25 7.17 -1.28
C ILE A 238 -10.17 7.15 -0.05
N ARG A 239 -9.76 6.53 1.07
CA ARG A 239 -10.60 6.57 2.30
C ARG A 239 -10.74 8.00 2.87
N ALA A 240 -9.72 8.84 2.75
CA ALA A 240 -9.79 10.24 3.15
C ALA A 240 -10.72 11.04 2.21
N ALA A 241 -10.69 10.76 0.90
CA ALA A 241 -11.62 11.34 -0.06
C ALA A 241 -13.07 10.92 0.22
N ARG A 242 -13.34 9.64 0.53
CA ARG A 242 -14.66 9.16 0.99
C ARG A 242 -15.09 9.88 2.28
N ALA A 243 -14.19 10.09 3.25
CA ALA A 243 -14.52 10.83 4.48
C ALA A 243 -14.94 12.28 4.23
N ILE A 244 -14.29 12.94 3.27
CA ILE A 244 -14.64 14.32 2.89
C ILE A 244 -15.96 14.35 2.11
N TYR A 245 -16.26 13.32 1.31
CA TYR A 245 -17.56 13.17 0.65
C TYR A 245 -18.70 12.87 1.65
N GLU A 246 -18.46 11.97 2.61
CA GLU A 246 -19.36 11.65 3.74
C GLU A 246 -19.73 12.94 4.51
N VAL A 247 -18.75 13.78 4.87
CA VAL A 247 -18.99 15.05 5.58
C VAL A 247 -19.66 16.10 4.69
N LYS A 248 -19.25 16.26 3.42
CA LYS A 248 -19.84 17.25 2.49
C LYS A 248 -21.29 16.92 2.11
N ASN A 249 -21.72 15.67 2.22
CA ASN A 249 -23.10 15.23 1.97
C ASN A 249 -23.84 14.83 3.26
N SER A 250 -23.38 15.30 4.43
CA SER A 250 -23.91 14.85 5.73
C SER A 250 -25.33 15.34 6.05
N GLU A 251 -25.84 16.33 5.32
CA GLU A 251 -27.21 16.85 5.49
C GLU A 251 -28.29 15.80 5.24
N GLN A 252 -28.05 14.80 4.39
CA GLN A 252 -28.96 13.67 4.17
C GLN A 252 -29.18 12.81 5.43
N PHE A 253 -28.24 12.86 6.38
CA PHE A 253 -28.31 12.19 7.67
C PHE A 253 -28.77 13.15 8.79
N GLY A 254 -29.24 14.36 8.44
CA GLY A 254 -29.67 15.39 9.40
C GLY A 254 -28.53 16.16 10.06
N ILE A 255 -27.30 16.09 9.53
CA ILE A 255 -26.11 16.74 10.07
C ILE A 255 -25.73 17.94 9.20
N THR A 256 -25.80 19.16 9.73
CA THR A 256 -25.39 20.38 9.01
C THR A 256 -23.95 20.76 9.38
N CYS A 257 -23.07 20.93 8.38
CA CYS A 257 -21.70 21.39 8.55
C CYS A 257 -21.42 22.65 7.73
N SER A 258 -21.31 23.80 8.41
CA SER A 258 -21.25 25.13 7.75
C SER A 258 -19.86 25.60 7.30
N ASP A 259 -18.77 24.88 7.64
CA ASP A 259 -17.39 25.25 7.28
C ASP A 259 -16.48 24.00 7.22
N VAL A 260 -16.51 23.29 6.09
CA VAL A 260 -15.75 22.03 5.89
C VAL A 260 -14.37 22.31 5.29
N LYS A 261 -13.37 22.52 6.16
CA LYS A 261 -11.98 22.77 5.76
C LYS A 261 -11.20 21.48 5.52
N VAL A 262 -10.61 21.34 4.33
CA VAL A 262 -9.78 20.20 3.93
C VAL A 262 -8.30 20.57 4.05
N ASP A 263 -7.60 19.92 4.98
CA ASP A 263 -6.14 20.05 5.14
C ASP A 263 -5.43 18.95 4.35
N PHE A 264 -5.04 19.26 3.11
CA PHE A 264 -4.36 18.31 2.24
C PHE A 264 -2.97 17.91 2.76
N GLY A 265 -2.25 18.81 3.43
CA GLY A 265 -0.96 18.52 4.04
C GLY A 265 -1.07 17.36 5.04
N LYS A 266 -2.06 17.42 5.94
CA LYS A 266 -2.35 16.35 6.92
C LYS A 266 -2.90 15.07 6.29
N ILE A 267 -3.61 15.15 5.16
CA ILE A 267 -4.04 13.95 4.40
C ILE A 267 -2.82 13.21 3.85
N MET A 268 -1.86 13.94 3.28
CA MET A 268 -0.62 13.38 2.73
C MET A 268 0.32 12.90 3.85
N GLU A 269 0.43 13.62 4.96
CA GLU A 269 1.12 13.17 6.18
C GLU A 269 0.54 11.85 6.71
N ARG A 270 -0.80 11.75 6.86
CA ARG A 270 -1.48 10.52 7.26
C ARG A 270 -1.18 9.36 6.30
N MET A 271 -1.16 9.62 4.99
CA MET A 271 -0.78 8.62 3.99
C MET A 271 0.67 8.14 4.21
N ARG A 272 1.63 9.06 4.36
CA ARG A 272 3.04 8.72 4.62
C ARG A 272 3.20 7.95 5.93
N ARG A 273 2.49 8.32 6.99
CA ARG A 273 2.47 7.60 8.28
C ARG A 273 2.00 6.16 8.14
N LEU A 274 0.90 5.92 7.44
CA LEU A 274 0.35 4.58 7.22
C LEU A 274 1.28 3.74 6.33
N ARG A 275 1.85 4.33 5.28
CA ARG A 275 2.87 3.71 4.42
C ARG A 275 4.10 3.29 5.24
N ALA A 276 4.60 4.16 6.10
CA ALA A 276 5.73 3.88 6.99
C ALA A 276 5.41 2.78 8.02
N GLN A 277 4.22 2.79 8.61
CA GLN A 277 3.77 1.75 9.56
C GLN A 277 3.71 0.36 8.92
N ILE A 278 3.23 0.25 7.67
CA ILE A 278 3.11 -1.03 6.95
C ILE A 278 4.49 -1.53 6.47
N SER A 279 5.43 -0.62 6.19
CA SER A 279 6.73 -0.93 5.57
C SER A 279 7.65 -1.89 6.32
N ASP A 280 7.40 -2.17 7.60
CA ASP A 280 8.17 -3.16 8.37
C ASP A 280 8.04 -4.57 7.78
N VAL A 281 6.85 -4.89 7.21
CA VAL A 281 6.55 -6.17 6.55
C VAL A 281 7.44 -6.42 5.33
N ASP A 282 7.79 -5.38 4.59
CA ASP A 282 8.64 -5.49 3.40
C ASP A 282 10.11 -5.10 3.68
N SER A 283 10.47 -4.89 4.96
CA SER A 283 11.77 -4.35 5.35
C SER A 283 12.95 -5.29 5.04
N VAL A 284 14.09 -4.68 4.70
CA VAL A 284 15.38 -5.38 4.53
C VAL A 284 15.71 -6.22 5.78
N GLN A 285 15.39 -5.71 6.96
CA GLN A 285 15.66 -6.37 8.25
C GLN A 285 14.77 -7.60 8.46
N ARG A 286 13.48 -7.57 8.08
CA ARG A 286 12.60 -8.75 8.16
C ARG A 286 13.06 -9.85 7.20
N PHE A 287 13.45 -9.50 5.99
CA PHE A 287 13.93 -10.47 5.00
C PHE A 287 15.31 -11.06 5.38
N SER A 288 16.23 -10.24 5.88
CA SER A 288 17.52 -10.71 6.40
C SER A 288 17.33 -11.67 7.59
N LYS A 289 16.45 -11.35 8.55
CA LYS A 289 16.09 -12.23 9.68
C LYS A 289 15.46 -13.56 9.24
N ALA A 290 14.82 -13.60 8.08
CA ALA A 290 14.21 -14.80 7.51
C ALA A 290 15.17 -15.68 6.69
N GLY A 291 16.47 -15.34 6.64
CA GLY A 291 17.49 -16.12 5.91
C GLY A 291 17.55 -15.83 4.41
N VAL A 292 17.06 -14.67 3.96
CA VAL A 292 17.26 -14.17 2.59
C VAL A 292 18.45 -13.21 2.59
N ASP A 293 19.44 -13.46 1.72
CA ASP A 293 20.52 -12.51 1.45
C ASP A 293 19.94 -11.34 0.63
N VAL A 294 19.74 -10.17 1.26
CA VAL A 294 19.20 -8.98 0.59
C VAL A 294 20.33 -8.17 -0.03
N TYR A 295 20.18 -7.78 -1.29
CA TYR A 295 21.13 -6.97 -2.04
C TYR A 295 20.48 -5.68 -2.50
N ILE A 296 20.98 -4.55 -2.00
CA ILE A 296 20.59 -3.21 -2.48
C ILE A 296 21.53 -2.82 -3.65
N GLY A 297 20.97 -2.63 -4.84
CA GLY A 297 21.70 -2.27 -6.07
C GLY A 297 21.05 -2.80 -7.35
N GLU A 298 21.51 -2.34 -8.52
CA GLU A 298 20.99 -2.81 -9.81
C GLU A 298 21.57 -4.18 -10.19
N GLY A 299 20.69 -5.18 -10.31
CA GLY A 299 21.02 -6.53 -10.71
C GLY A 299 20.89 -6.75 -12.23
N LYS A 300 21.97 -7.17 -12.88
CA LYS A 300 22.02 -7.48 -14.33
C LYS A 300 22.58 -8.88 -14.57
N PHE A 301 22.05 -9.62 -15.55
CA PHE A 301 22.62 -10.91 -15.91
C PHE A 301 24.01 -10.76 -16.55
N THR A 302 24.92 -11.67 -16.19
CA THR A 302 26.28 -11.77 -16.78
C THR A 302 26.52 -13.10 -17.49
N SER A 303 25.63 -14.08 -17.29
CA SER A 303 25.54 -15.32 -18.06
C SER A 303 24.17 -15.97 -17.88
N LYS A 304 23.96 -17.15 -18.47
CA LYS A 304 22.75 -17.97 -18.32
C LYS A 304 22.49 -18.48 -16.88
N ASN A 305 23.44 -18.34 -15.95
CA ASN A 305 23.27 -18.72 -14.54
C ASN A 305 24.00 -17.80 -13.52
N THR A 306 24.30 -16.55 -13.89
CA THR A 306 24.89 -15.54 -12.99
C THR A 306 24.24 -14.16 -13.15
N VAL A 307 24.05 -13.49 -12.02
CA VAL A 307 23.66 -12.07 -11.91
C VAL A 307 24.82 -11.31 -11.26
N GLU A 308 25.09 -10.08 -11.68
CA GLU A 308 25.98 -9.15 -10.99
C GLU A 308 25.15 -8.05 -10.31
N VAL A 309 25.50 -7.73 -9.06
CA VAL A 309 25.00 -6.54 -8.34
C VAL A 309 26.18 -5.88 -7.61
N ASN A 310 26.39 -4.58 -7.84
CA ASN A 310 27.49 -3.79 -7.28
C ASN A 310 28.88 -4.46 -7.41
N GLY A 311 29.16 -5.07 -8.57
CA GLY A 311 30.39 -5.81 -8.86
C GLY A 311 30.50 -7.22 -8.22
N GLN A 312 29.53 -7.62 -7.38
CA GLN A 312 29.47 -8.96 -6.79
C GLN A 312 28.71 -9.91 -7.71
N THR A 313 29.26 -11.09 -7.98
CA THR A 313 28.61 -12.11 -8.84
C THR A 313 27.84 -13.13 -8.00
N LEU A 314 26.52 -13.19 -8.19
CA LEU A 314 25.62 -14.18 -7.58
C LEU A 314 25.35 -15.30 -8.59
N LYS A 315 25.80 -16.51 -8.27
CA LYS A 315 25.57 -17.72 -9.09
C LYS A 315 24.32 -18.45 -8.62
N PHE A 316 23.48 -18.92 -9.55
CA PHE A 316 22.18 -19.52 -9.20
C PHE A 316 21.87 -20.87 -9.86
N SER A 317 21.08 -21.67 -9.16
CA SER A 317 20.41 -22.86 -9.69
C SER A 317 19.11 -22.52 -10.41
N LYS A 318 18.31 -21.60 -9.84
CA LYS A 318 17.12 -20.99 -10.44
C LYS A 318 17.11 -19.48 -10.19
N ALA A 319 16.42 -18.73 -11.05
CA ALA A 319 16.16 -17.31 -10.82
C ALA A 319 14.70 -16.94 -11.13
N CYS A 320 14.22 -15.85 -10.52
CA CYS A 320 12.92 -15.26 -10.76
C CYS A 320 13.07 -13.76 -11.07
N VAL A 321 12.64 -13.34 -12.26
CA VAL A 321 12.59 -11.92 -12.64
C VAL A 321 11.22 -11.36 -12.23
N ALA A 322 11.24 -10.42 -11.29
CA ALA A 322 10.06 -9.83 -10.64
C ALA A 322 10.14 -8.29 -10.57
N THR A 323 10.90 -7.66 -11.46
CA THR A 323 11.16 -6.21 -11.55
C THR A 323 9.94 -5.37 -11.93
N GLY A 324 8.81 -6.01 -12.21
CA GLY A 324 7.50 -5.37 -12.36
C GLY A 324 7.39 -4.47 -13.59
N GLY A 325 6.83 -3.29 -13.38
CA GLY A 325 6.60 -2.30 -14.44
C GLY A 325 6.54 -0.88 -13.88
N ARG A 326 6.40 0.10 -14.76
CA ARG A 326 6.38 1.55 -14.49
C ARG A 326 5.28 2.24 -15.28
N ALA A 327 4.98 3.51 -14.97
CA ALA A 327 4.00 4.30 -15.72
C ALA A 327 4.37 4.42 -17.22
N GLY A 328 3.38 4.24 -18.09
CA GLY A 328 3.53 4.47 -19.53
C GLY A 328 3.33 5.94 -19.88
N VAL A 329 4.37 6.60 -20.40
CA VAL A 329 4.30 7.99 -20.87
C VAL A 329 3.76 8.02 -22.31
N PRO A 330 2.67 8.74 -22.62
CA PRO A 330 2.12 8.83 -23.97
C PRO A 330 3.00 9.71 -24.86
N ALA A 331 3.05 9.39 -26.16
CA ALA A 331 3.80 10.16 -27.15
C ALA A 331 3.09 11.47 -27.52
N ILE A 332 3.11 12.44 -26.60
CA ILE A 332 2.62 13.81 -26.80
C ILE A 332 3.84 14.74 -26.99
N PRO A 333 3.95 15.50 -28.09
CA PRO A 333 5.04 16.45 -28.31
C PRO A 333 5.18 17.44 -27.14
N GLY A 334 6.39 17.61 -26.60
CA GLY A 334 6.69 18.48 -25.46
C GLY A 334 6.55 17.85 -24.07
N ILE A 335 6.06 16.60 -23.95
CA ILE A 335 5.82 15.98 -22.63
C ILE A 335 7.11 15.69 -21.83
N GLN A 336 8.26 15.59 -22.51
CA GLN A 336 9.56 15.37 -21.87
C GLN A 336 10.19 16.68 -21.34
N ASP A 337 9.67 17.84 -21.76
CA ASP A 337 10.22 19.17 -21.45
C ASP A 337 9.55 19.82 -20.22
N ILE A 338 8.58 19.11 -19.62
CA ILE A 338 7.81 19.50 -18.44
C ILE A 338 7.99 18.49 -17.30
N LYS A 339 7.80 18.93 -16.06
CA LYS A 339 7.59 18.01 -14.93
C LYS A 339 6.11 17.62 -14.91
N PHE A 340 5.83 16.33 -14.91
CA PHE A 340 4.48 15.76 -14.76
C PHE A 340 4.49 14.70 -13.65
N LEU A 341 3.31 14.41 -13.12
CA LEU A 341 3.12 13.41 -12.08
C LEU A 341 2.85 12.03 -12.69
N THR A 342 3.35 10.99 -12.05
CA THR A 342 2.95 9.59 -12.30
C THR A 342 2.53 8.95 -10.97
N ASN A 343 2.23 7.64 -10.95
CA ASN A 343 2.05 6.95 -9.68
C ASN A 343 3.29 7.01 -8.77
N ALA A 344 4.50 7.18 -9.32
CA ALA A 344 5.73 7.37 -8.54
C ALA A 344 5.71 8.70 -7.75
N THR A 345 5.47 9.80 -8.46
CA THR A 345 5.65 11.16 -7.91
C THR A 345 4.40 11.81 -7.31
N LEU A 346 3.19 11.34 -7.65
CA LEU A 346 1.92 11.89 -7.13
C LEU A 346 1.85 11.89 -5.60
N PHE A 347 2.41 10.86 -4.96
CA PHE A 347 2.34 10.69 -3.50
C PHE A 347 3.31 11.58 -2.72
N ASN A 348 4.12 12.39 -3.40
CA ASN A 348 5.04 13.36 -2.79
C ASN A 348 4.44 14.77 -2.66
N LEU A 349 3.24 15.03 -3.21
CA LEU A 349 2.58 16.33 -3.08
C LEU A 349 2.36 16.71 -1.62
N THR A 350 2.64 17.97 -1.28
CA THR A 350 2.36 18.58 0.03
C THR A 350 1.20 19.57 -0.03
N GLU A 351 0.91 20.10 -1.21
CA GLU A 351 -0.15 21.08 -1.48
C GLU A 351 -1.16 20.54 -2.50
N LEU A 352 -2.42 20.96 -2.38
CA LEU A 352 -3.49 20.55 -3.29
C LEU A 352 -3.45 21.43 -4.56
N PRO A 353 -3.24 20.88 -5.77
CA PRO A 353 -3.39 21.65 -7.00
C PRO A 353 -4.84 22.15 -7.14
N LYS A 354 -5.03 23.42 -7.47
CA LYS A 354 -6.36 23.99 -7.77
C LYS A 354 -6.90 23.36 -9.06
N ARG A 355 -6.06 23.30 -10.09
CA ARG A 355 -6.34 22.74 -11.43
C ARG A 355 -5.53 21.47 -11.63
N PHE A 356 -6.20 20.31 -11.60
CA PHE A 356 -5.57 19.00 -11.71
C PHE A 356 -5.97 18.29 -13.01
N GLY A 357 -5.01 18.10 -13.90
CA GLY A 357 -5.20 17.32 -15.13
C GLY A 357 -4.90 15.85 -14.91
N VAL A 358 -5.64 14.96 -15.56
CA VAL A 358 -5.37 13.50 -15.55
C VAL A 358 -5.45 12.94 -16.97
N ILE A 359 -4.37 12.36 -17.49
CA ILE A 359 -4.33 11.68 -18.80
C ILE A 359 -4.34 10.17 -18.57
N GLY A 360 -5.45 9.52 -18.96
CA GLY A 360 -5.64 8.07 -18.88
C GLY A 360 -6.88 7.69 -18.07
N THR A 361 -7.90 7.13 -18.74
CA THR A 361 -9.21 6.78 -18.16
C THR A 361 -9.28 5.36 -17.57
N GLY A 362 -8.12 4.76 -17.23
CA GLY A 362 -8.05 3.50 -16.50
C GLY A 362 -8.23 3.67 -14.98
N ALA A 363 -8.19 2.57 -14.24
CA ALA A 363 -8.42 2.54 -12.79
C ALA A 363 -7.65 3.62 -12.00
N ILE A 364 -6.32 3.70 -12.16
CA ILE A 364 -5.47 4.70 -11.47
C ILE A 364 -5.94 6.13 -11.75
N GLY A 365 -6.26 6.45 -13.00
CA GLY A 365 -6.71 7.79 -13.38
C GLY A 365 -8.08 8.13 -12.79
N CYS A 366 -9.00 7.15 -12.74
CA CYS A 366 -10.33 7.35 -12.17
C CYS A 366 -10.29 7.48 -10.64
N GLU A 367 -9.60 6.57 -9.95
CA GLU A 367 -9.40 6.62 -8.49
C GLU A 367 -8.81 7.97 -8.04
N MET A 368 -7.78 8.46 -8.74
CA MET A 368 -7.12 9.71 -8.40
C MET A 368 -7.92 10.94 -8.84
N ALA A 369 -8.63 10.89 -9.98
CA ALA A 369 -9.52 11.97 -10.38
C ALA A 369 -10.63 12.23 -9.34
N GLN A 370 -11.30 11.17 -8.88
CA GLN A 370 -12.32 11.28 -7.84
C GLN A 370 -11.74 11.70 -6.48
N SER A 371 -10.56 11.18 -6.11
CA SER A 371 -9.89 11.56 -4.87
C SER A 371 -9.56 13.05 -4.81
N PHE A 372 -8.88 13.58 -5.84
CA PHE A 372 -8.50 15.00 -5.90
C PHE A 372 -9.72 15.92 -6.04
N ARG A 373 -10.77 15.48 -6.75
CA ARG A 373 -12.04 16.21 -6.82
C ARG A 373 -12.69 16.37 -5.44
N ARG A 374 -12.74 15.29 -4.66
CA ARG A 374 -13.30 15.28 -3.30
C ARG A 374 -12.46 16.13 -2.34
N PHE A 375 -11.13 16.11 -2.45
CA PHE A 375 -10.24 17.00 -1.70
C PHE A 375 -10.54 18.47 -2.00
N GLY A 376 -10.72 18.85 -3.27
CA GLY A 376 -11.20 20.18 -3.65
C GLY A 376 -10.76 20.70 -5.02
N SER A 377 -9.93 19.95 -5.76
CA SER A 377 -9.44 20.38 -7.07
C SER A 377 -10.57 20.52 -8.11
N GLU A 378 -10.38 21.43 -9.06
CA GLU A 378 -10.97 21.32 -10.39
C GLU A 378 -10.24 20.22 -11.16
N VAL A 379 -10.92 19.11 -11.42
CA VAL A 379 -10.34 17.95 -12.10
C VAL A 379 -10.82 17.85 -13.54
N SER A 380 -9.87 17.62 -14.46
CA SER A 380 -10.15 17.34 -15.88
C SER A 380 -9.50 16.02 -16.29
N LEU A 381 -10.31 15.05 -16.70
CA LEU A 381 -9.90 13.67 -17.00
C LEU A 381 -9.99 13.40 -18.50
N PHE A 382 -8.84 13.10 -19.12
CA PHE A 382 -8.68 12.95 -20.56
C PHE A 382 -8.45 11.47 -20.94
N GLY A 383 -9.23 10.98 -21.90
CA GLY A 383 -9.12 9.63 -22.48
C GLY A 383 -9.10 9.68 -23.99
N ARG A 384 -8.69 8.59 -24.65
CA ARG A 384 -8.72 8.47 -26.14
C ARG A 384 -9.75 7.47 -26.66
N SER A 385 -10.41 6.72 -25.78
CA SER A 385 -11.24 5.56 -26.12
C SER A 385 -12.74 5.87 -26.18
N GLY A 386 -13.17 7.09 -25.84
CA GLY A 386 -14.58 7.48 -25.78
C GLY A 386 -15.28 7.11 -24.46
N HIS A 387 -14.63 6.39 -23.55
CA HIS A 387 -15.22 5.87 -22.32
C HIS A 387 -14.24 5.83 -21.13
N LEU A 388 -14.79 5.83 -19.91
CA LEU A 388 -14.07 5.43 -18.69
C LEU A 388 -13.83 3.91 -18.66
N LEU A 389 -12.94 3.47 -17.76
CA LEU A 389 -12.73 2.07 -17.32
C LEU A 389 -12.84 0.99 -18.42
N GLY A 390 -12.16 1.21 -19.55
CA GLY A 390 -12.41 0.52 -20.82
C GLY A 390 -12.21 -1.00 -20.92
N ALA A 391 -11.89 -1.69 -19.82
CA ALA A 391 -11.90 -3.15 -19.76
C ALA A 391 -13.28 -3.71 -19.34
N GLU A 392 -14.02 -2.93 -18.55
CA GLU A 392 -15.23 -3.32 -17.82
C GLU A 392 -16.47 -3.50 -18.72
N GLU A 393 -17.64 -3.67 -18.12
CA GLU A 393 -18.93 -3.72 -18.82
C GLU A 393 -19.60 -2.34 -18.87
N GLN A 394 -20.40 -2.09 -19.91
CA GLN A 394 -21.07 -0.80 -20.12
C GLN A 394 -21.84 -0.32 -18.89
N ASP A 395 -22.63 -1.22 -18.27
CA ASP A 395 -23.37 -0.94 -17.04
C ASP A 395 -22.51 -0.33 -15.91
N ALA A 396 -21.25 -0.75 -15.78
CA ALA A 396 -20.32 -0.25 -14.76
C ALA A 396 -19.65 1.06 -15.22
N ILE A 397 -19.31 1.18 -16.50
CA ILE A 397 -18.80 2.41 -17.11
C ILE A 397 -19.82 3.55 -16.96
N ASP A 398 -21.10 3.27 -17.20
CA ASP A 398 -22.20 4.23 -17.08
C ASP A 398 -22.37 4.71 -15.62
N ALA A 399 -22.37 3.78 -14.65
CA ALA A 399 -22.48 4.11 -13.23
C ALA A 399 -21.35 5.05 -12.75
N ILE A 400 -20.10 4.75 -13.11
CA ILE A 400 -18.96 5.60 -12.75
C ILE A 400 -18.97 6.93 -13.50
N THR A 401 -19.38 6.95 -14.77
CA THR A 401 -19.50 8.19 -15.56
C THR A 401 -20.54 9.13 -14.94
N ASN A 402 -21.74 8.63 -14.65
CA ASN A 402 -22.82 9.39 -14.01
C ASN A 402 -22.37 9.99 -12.66
N GLN A 403 -21.71 9.21 -11.81
CA GLN A 403 -21.23 9.68 -10.50
C GLN A 403 -20.07 10.67 -10.63
N PHE A 404 -19.20 10.55 -11.64
CA PHE A 404 -18.12 11.49 -11.92
C PHE A 404 -18.65 12.85 -12.41
N GLU A 405 -19.67 12.84 -13.28
CA GLU A 405 -20.36 14.06 -13.74
C GLU A 405 -21.12 14.74 -12.58
N LYS A 406 -21.81 13.96 -11.75
CA LYS A 406 -22.52 14.39 -10.53
C LYS A 406 -21.58 15.02 -9.49
N GLU A 407 -20.34 14.56 -9.37
CA GLU A 407 -19.31 15.21 -8.55
C GLU A 407 -18.64 16.43 -9.24
N GLY A 408 -18.87 16.64 -10.54
CA GLY A 408 -18.32 17.75 -11.31
C GLY A 408 -16.90 17.54 -11.81
N ILE A 409 -16.52 16.30 -12.13
CA ILE A 409 -15.27 15.97 -12.83
C ILE A 409 -15.48 16.25 -14.33
N LYS A 410 -14.61 17.05 -14.95
CA LYS A 410 -14.72 17.39 -16.39
C LYS A 410 -14.17 16.23 -17.23
N LEU A 411 -15.01 15.59 -18.04
CA LEU A 411 -14.67 14.38 -18.80
C LEU A 411 -14.39 14.70 -20.28
N TYR A 412 -13.19 14.35 -20.75
CA TYR A 412 -12.72 14.57 -22.13
C TYR A 412 -12.33 13.24 -22.77
N LEU A 413 -13.31 12.38 -23.02
CA LEU A 413 -13.09 10.95 -23.28
C LEU A 413 -12.61 10.61 -24.71
N SER A 414 -12.74 11.55 -25.65
CA SER A 414 -12.33 11.45 -27.07
C SER A 414 -11.21 12.45 -27.40
N SER A 415 -10.19 12.51 -26.55
CA SER A 415 -9.10 13.48 -26.61
C SER A 415 -8.04 13.13 -27.65
N ASP A 416 -7.81 14.05 -28.59
CA ASP A 416 -6.70 13.99 -29.53
C ASP A 416 -5.72 15.14 -29.27
N TYR A 417 -4.67 14.83 -28.51
CA TYR A 417 -3.63 15.77 -28.10
C TYR A 417 -2.80 16.24 -29.29
N GLU A 418 -2.53 17.54 -29.38
CA GLU A 418 -1.62 18.13 -30.37
C GLU A 418 -0.20 18.17 -29.81
N ARG A 419 -0.04 18.82 -28.66
CA ARG A 419 1.23 19.08 -27.96
C ARG A 419 0.96 19.51 -26.52
N ILE A 420 2.00 19.54 -25.70
CA ILE A 420 1.96 20.06 -24.34
C ILE A 420 3.18 20.97 -24.10
N GLU A 421 3.02 22.02 -23.31
CA GLU A 421 4.11 22.94 -22.98
C GLU A 421 4.03 23.44 -21.53
N LYS A 422 5.16 23.93 -21.02
CA LYS A 422 5.19 24.73 -19.79
C LYS A 422 5.11 26.21 -20.14
N ARG A 423 4.49 26.99 -19.25
CA ARG A 423 4.35 28.44 -19.37
C ARG A 423 4.61 29.09 -18.01
N GLU A 424 5.20 30.29 -18.00
CA GLU A 424 5.14 31.18 -16.82
C GLU A 424 3.66 31.52 -16.54
N GLY A 425 3.20 31.17 -15.34
CA GLY A 425 1.81 31.32 -14.93
C GLY A 425 1.51 32.68 -14.28
N ALA A 426 0.22 32.99 -14.15
CA ALA A 426 -0.23 34.19 -13.43
C ALA A 426 -0.36 33.97 -11.91
N GLU A 427 -0.57 32.73 -11.46
CA GLU A 427 -0.77 32.37 -10.05
C GLU A 427 0.26 31.37 -9.48
N LYS A 428 1.01 30.68 -10.35
CA LYS A 428 2.06 29.70 -10.02
C LYS A 428 3.24 29.91 -10.98
N GLU A 429 4.47 29.76 -10.50
CA GLU A 429 5.68 30.04 -11.29
C GLU A 429 5.75 29.25 -12.61
N THR A 430 5.10 28.08 -12.67
CA THR A 430 4.92 27.33 -13.91
C THR A 430 3.52 26.71 -13.97
N GLU A 431 2.87 26.90 -15.11
CA GLU A 431 1.63 26.22 -15.53
C GLU A 431 1.93 25.20 -16.62
N ILE A 432 1.15 24.12 -16.65
CA ILE A 432 1.18 23.11 -17.71
C ILE A 432 0.02 23.39 -18.67
N VAL A 433 0.30 23.60 -19.96
CA VAL A 433 -0.70 23.88 -21.00
C VAL A 433 -0.79 22.71 -21.98
N LEU A 434 -1.94 22.04 -21.98
CA LEU A 434 -2.27 20.95 -22.92
C LEU A 434 -3.05 21.53 -24.11
N HIS A 435 -2.57 21.30 -25.33
CA HIS A 435 -3.20 21.72 -26.58
C HIS A 435 -3.86 20.53 -27.28
N MET A 436 -5.08 20.73 -27.74
CA MET A 436 -5.88 19.73 -28.44
C MET A 436 -5.99 20.05 -29.93
N LYS A 437 -6.05 19.02 -30.78
CA LYS A 437 -6.10 19.20 -32.25
C LYS A 437 -7.37 19.88 -32.78
N ASN A 438 -8.41 20.01 -31.96
CA ASN A 438 -9.61 20.80 -32.28
C ASN A 438 -9.46 22.30 -31.97
N GLY A 439 -8.33 22.71 -31.38
CA GLY A 439 -8.05 24.09 -30.99
C GLY A 439 -8.20 24.37 -29.49
N ASP A 440 -8.79 23.46 -28.71
CA ASP A 440 -8.97 23.64 -27.27
C ASP A 440 -7.63 23.65 -26.51
N LYS A 441 -7.61 24.38 -25.39
CA LYS A 441 -6.43 24.52 -24.53
C LYS A 441 -6.85 24.41 -23.07
N PHE A 442 -6.14 23.58 -22.32
CA PHE A 442 -6.38 23.36 -20.90
C PHE A 442 -5.12 23.68 -20.10
N VAL A 443 -5.30 24.32 -18.94
CA VAL A 443 -4.21 24.82 -18.09
C VAL A 443 -4.30 24.16 -16.72
N PHE A 444 -3.19 23.60 -16.25
CA PHE A 444 -3.11 22.85 -14.99
C PHE A 444 -1.96 23.34 -14.11
N ASP A 445 -2.15 23.20 -12.81
CA ASP A 445 -1.08 23.40 -11.82
C ASP A 445 -0.21 22.14 -11.74
N GLU A 446 -0.85 20.96 -11.86
CA GLU A 446 -0.23 19.64 -11.84
C GLU A 446 -0.97 18.71 -12.82
N LEU A 447 -0.25 17.79 -13.45
CA LEU A 447 -0.78 16.85 -14.45
C LEU A 447 -0.36 15.42 -14.13
N LEU A 448 -1.33 14.54 -13.85
CA LEU A 448 -1.11 13.11 -13.67
C LEU A 448 -1.17 12.35 -15.01
N VAL A 449 -0.11 11.63 -15.32
CA VAL A 449 -0.03 10.69 -16.44
C VAL A 449 -0.27 9.27 -15.92
N ALA A 450 -1.45 8.73 -16.23
CA ALA A 450 -1.93 7.40 -15.87
C ALA A 450 -2.27 6.54 -17.12
N ALA A 451 -1.56 6.77 -18.23
CA ALA A 451 -1.88 6.23 -19.56
C ALA A 451 -1.56 4.74 -19.78
N GLY A 452 -1.34 3.96 -18.71
CA GLY A 452 -1.00 2.54 -18.75
C GLY A 452 0.30 2.22 -18.00
N ARG A 453 0.78 0.97 -18.13
CA ARG A 453 2.03 0.48 -17.52
C ARG A 453 2.91 -0.24 -18.54
N VAL A 454 4.22 -0.10 -18.40
CA VAL A 454 5.28 -0.69 -19.25
C VAL A 454 6.15 -1.61 -18.39
N PRO A 455 6.51 -2.82 -18.84
CA PRO A 455 7.32 -3.75 -18.04
C PRO A 455 8.79 -3.31 -17.92
N ASN A 456 9.42 -3.58 -16.79
CA ASN A 456 10.80 -3.16 -16.49
C ASN A 456 11.83 -4.20 -16.97
N VAL A 457 12.05 -4.23 -18.29
CA VAL A 457 12.96 -5.18 -18.97
C VAL A 457 14.35 -4.61 -19.28
N GLU A 458 14.52 -3.30 -19.19
CA GLU A 458 15.77 -2.59 -19.49
C GLU A 458 16.86 -2.81 -18.42
N ASN A 459 18.13 -2.66 -18.82
CA ASN A 459 19.35 -2.84 -18.00
C ASN A 459 19.58 -4.25 -17.41
N LEU A 460 18.64 -5.19 -17.59
CA LEU A 460 18.72 -6.54 -17.01
C LEU A 460 19.64 -7.53 -17.77
N ASN A 461 20.02 -7.25 -19.02
CA ASN A 461 20.76 -8.18 -19.91
C ASN A 461 20.06 -9.54 -20.11
N LEU A 462 18.74 -9.53 -20.32
CA LEU A 462 17.93 -10.74 -20.52
C LEU A 462 18.41 -11.60 -21.72
N ASP A 463 18.94 -10.96 -22.75
CA ASP A 463 19.59 -11.58 -23.91
C ASP A 463 20.82 -12.40 -23.53
N VAL A 464 21.70 -11.88 -22.66
CA VAL A 464 22.86 -12.60 -22.10
C VAL A 464 22.44 -13.79 -21.26
N ALA A 465 21.28 -13.68 -20.60
CA ALA A 465 20.65 -14.78 -19.86
C ALA A 465 19.99 -15.84 -20.76
N GLY A 466 19.76 -15.54 -22.05
CA GLY A 466 18.97 -16.36 -22.97
C GLY A 466 17.47 -16.35 -22.65
N VAL A 467 16.94 -15.19 -22.26
CA VAL A 467 15.54 -14.95 -21.91
C VAL A 467 14.90 -14.03 -22.97
N ASP A 468 13.86 -14.53 -23.63
CA ASP A 468 13.11 -13.79 -24.64
C ASP A 468 12.17 -12.76 -23.98
N PHE A 469 12.10 -11.56 -24.55
CA PHE A 469 11.25 -10.47 -24.05
C PHE A 469 10.86 -9.50 -25.18
N ASP A 470 9.76 -8.78 -24.97
CA ASP A 470 9.40 -7.59 -25.73
C ASP A 470 9.30 -6.36 -24.79
N LYS A 471 9.53 -5.16 -25.33
CA LYS A 471 9.53 -3.91 -24.55
C LYS A 471 8.13 -3.39 -24.19
N LYS A 472 7.06 -3.98 -24.71
CA LYS A 472 5.66 -3.59 -24.43
C LYS A 472 4.93 -4.66 -23.62
N THR A 473 5.07 -5.94 -24.00
CA THR A 473 4.40 -7.07 -23.30
C THR A 473 5.24 -7.66 -22.18
N GLY A 474 6.57 -7.60 -22.29
CA GLY A 474 7.52 -7.97 -21.23
C GLY A 474 8.24 -9.30 -21.46
N VAL A 475 8.66 -9.96 -20.37
CA VAL A 475 9.35 -11.26 -20.43
C VAL A 475 8.39 -12.35 -20.90
N VAL A 476 8.81 -13.11 -21.92
CA VAL A 476 8.03 -14.22 -22.45
C VAL A 476 8.16 -15.43 -21.51
N VAL A 477 7.02 -15.91 -21.04
CA VAL A 477 6.90 -17.11 -20.20
C VAL A 477 5.90 -18.10 -20.77
N ASN A 478 6.10 -19.39 -20.48
CA ASN A 478 5.08 -20.41 -20.65
C ASN A 478 4.06 -20.37 -19.49
N ASP A 479 3.04 -21.22 -19.58
CA ASP A 479 1.96 -21.34 -18.57
C ASP A 479 2.45 -21.78 -17.18
N TYR A 480 3.66 -22.34 -17.08
CA TYR A 480 4.35 -22.67 -15.82
C TYR A 480 5.23 -21.54 -15.27
N LEU A 481 5.14 -20.34 -15.87
CA LEU A 481 5.92 -19.12 -15.58
C LEU A 481 7.42 -19.23 -15.85
N GLN A 482 7.84 -20.23 -16.62
CA GLN A 482 9.22 -20.47 -17.02
C GLN A 482 9.53 -19.75 -18.35
N THR A 483 10.71 -19.13 -18.43
CA THR A 483 11.19 -18.43 -19.64
C THR A 483 11.83 -19.38 -20.65
N THR A 484 12.35 -18.85 -21.76
CA THR A 484 13.18 -19.61 -22.72
C THR A 484 14.48 -20.17 -22.12
N ASN A 485 14.98 -19.60 -21.02
CA ASN A 485 15.97 -20.25 -20.16
C ASN A 485 15.23 -21.09 -19.09
N SER A 486 15.40 -22.41 -19.15
CA SER A 486 14.71 -23.37 -18.24
C SER A 486 15.08 -23.25 -16.75
N ASN A 487 16.08 -22.43 -16.42
CA ASN A 487 16.44 -22.08 -15.05
C ASN A 487 15.91 -20.70 -14.59
N ILE A 488 15.32 -19.90 -15.49
CA ILE A 488 14.81 -18.57 -15.19
C ILE A 488 13.28 -18.56 -15.36
N TYR A 489 12.61 -18.01 -14.36
CA TYR A 489 11.17 -17.79 -14.29
C TYR A 489 10.89 -16.28 -14.23
N ALA A 490 9.65 -15.86 -14.48
CA ALA A 490 9.22 -14.48 -14.23
C ALA A 490 7.81 -14.43 -13.63
N ALA A 491 7.53 -13.41 -12.82
CA ALA A 491 6.25 -13.26 -12.13
C ALA A 491 5.82 -11.79 -11.97
N GLY A 492 4.50 -11.56 -11.91
CA GLY A 492 3.90 -10.24 -11.77
C GLY A 492 3.96 -9.39 -13.04
N ASP A 493 4.02 -8.07 -12.85
CA ASP A 493 3.86 -7.05 -13.89
C ASP A 493 4.81 -7.16 -15.09
N ILE A 494 5.99 -7.79 -14.93
CA ILE A 494 6.96 -7.95 -16.02
C ILE A 494 6.53 -8.98 -17.08
N CYS A 495 5.63 -9.92 -16.79
CA CYS A 495 5.30 -11.01 -17.72
C CYS A 495 3.79 -11.29 -17.86
N PHE A 496 2.98 -10.93 -16.86
CA PHE A 496 1.59 -11.36 -16.80
C PHE A 496 0.60 -10.25 -17.19
N LYS A 497 -0.55 -10.63 -17.78
CA LYS A 497 -1.51 -9.65 -18.33
C LYS A 497 -2.27 -8.87 -17.25
N TYR A 498 -2.58 -9.50 -16.12
CA TYR A 498 -3.24 -8.86 -14.98
C TYR A 498 -2.19 -8.27 -14.04
N LYS A 499 -2.19 -6.95 -13.89
CA LYS A 499 -1.16 -6.16 -13.20
C LYS A 499 -1.56 -5.85 -11.74
N PHE A 500 -1.74 -6.89 -10.92
CA PHE A 500 -2.29 -6.78 -9.56
C PHE A 500 -1.44 -7.48 -8.49
N THR A 501 -1.38 -6.91 -7.29
CA THR A 501 -0.57 -7.40 -6.16
C THR A 501 -0.90 -8.82 -5.73
N HIS A 502 -2.19 -9.15 -5.57
CA HIS A 502 -2.65 -10.49 -5.18
C HIS A 502 -2.41 -11.53 -6.28
N VAL A 503 -2.46 -11.12 -7.55
CA VAL A 503 -2.04 -11.97 -8.66
C VAL A 503 -0.53 -12.21 -8.62
N ALA A 504 0.28 -11.18 -8.36
CA ALA A 504 1.72 -11.29 -8.23
C ALA A 504 2.16 -12.29 -7.14
N ASP A 505 1.46 -12.33 -6.00
CA ASP A 505 1.60 -13.36 -4.96
C ASP A 505 1.30 -14.78 -5.49
N PHE A 506 0.14 -15.01 -6.09
CA PHE A 506 -0.22 -16.34 -6.61
C PHE A 506 0.71 -16.82 -7.75
N LEU A 507 1.19 -15.91 -8.60
CA LEU A 507 2.23 -16.20 -9.59
C LEU A 507 3.56 -16.60 -8.93
N ALA A 508 3.99 -15.90 -7.88
CA ALA A 508 5.18 -16.27 -7.12
C ALA A 508 5.05 -17.66 -6.46
N ARG A 509 3.87 -18.00 -5.92
CA ARG A 509 3.59 -19.35 -5.39
C ARG A 509 3.69 -20.43 -6.49
N ILE A 510 3.30 -20.12 -7.73
CA ILE A 510 3.48 -21.00 -8.89
C ILE A 510 4.98 -21.15 -9.23
N VAL A 511 5.73 -20.05 -9.29
CA VAL A 511 7.19 -20.07 -9.54
C VAL A 511 7.91 -20.93 -8.50
N VAL A 512 7.65 -20.75 -7.20
CA VAL A 512 8.31 -21.53 -6.13
C VAL A 512 8.04 -23.03 -6.28
N ARG A 513 6.78 -23.43 -6.56
CA ARG A 513 6.40 -24.83 -6.80
C ARG A 513 7.10 -25.42 -8.02
N ASN A 514 7.06 -24.71 -9.15
CA ASN A 514 7.55 -25.22 -10.43
C ASN A 514 9.10 -25.22 -10.48
N ALA A 515 9.74 -24.19 -9.93
CA ALA A 515 11.20 -24.02 -9.97
C ALA A 515 11.95 -24.92 -8.99
N LEU A 516 11.43 -25.13 -7.77
CA LEU A 516 12.12 -25.87 -6.70
C LEU A 516 11.64 -27.32 -6.52
N PHE A 517 10.39 -27.64 -6.88
CA PHE A 517 9.74 -28.93 -6.54
C PHE A 517 9.19 -29.70 -7.74
N PHE A 518 9.66 -29.39 -8.96
CA PHE A 518 9.17 -29.99 -10.22
C PHE A 518 7.63 -29.87 -10.40
N GLY A 519 7.05 -28.82 -9.82
CA GLY A 519 5.63 -28.53 -9.88
C GLY A 519 5.12 -28.33 -11.32
N LYS A 520 3.81 -28.55 -11.49
CA LYS A 520 3.08 -28.34 -12.74
C LYS A 520 1.87 -27.42 -12.53
N SER A 521 1.97 -26.48 -11.58
CA SER A 521 0.93 -25.47 -11.37
C SER A 521 0.96 -24.47 -12.51
N LYS A 522 -0.21 -24.09 -13.03
CA LYS A 522 -0.34 -23.21 -14.20
C LYS A 522 -0.90 -21.86 -13.83
N ALA A 523 -0.53 -20.83 -14.59
CA ALA A 523 -1.14 -19.51 -14.49
C ALA A 523 -2.55 -19.47 -15.12
N SER A 524 -2.83 -20.32 -16.12
CA SER A 524 -4.17 -20.44 -16.72
C SER A 524 -5.25 -21.00 -15.79
N ASP A 525 -4.85 -21.72 -14.73
CA ASP A 525 -5.77 -22.34 -13.78
C ASP A 525 -6.22 -21.34 -12.68
N LEU A 526 -5.70 -20.11 -12.66
CA LEU A 526 -6.03 -19.10 -11.66
C LEU A 526 -7.37 -18.42 -11.95
N LEU A 527 -8.33 -18.55 -11.03
CA LEU A 527 -9.47 -17.63 -10.95
C LEU A 527 -9.00 -16.31 -10.32
N ILE A 528 -9.13 -15.21 -11.06
CA ILE A 528 -8.59 -13.90 -10.67
C ILE A 528 -9.76 -12.91 -10.49
N PRO A 529 -10.04 -12.45 -9.26
CA PRO A 529 -10.86 -11.26 -9.03
C PRO A 529 -10.03 -9.98 -9.18
N TRP A 530 -10.68 -8.83 -9.36
CA TRP A 530 -10.10 -7.50 -9.16
C TRP A 530 -11.14 -6.48 -8.70
N ALA A 531 -10.65 -5.34 -8.22
CA ALA A 531 -11.46 -4.20 -7.82
C ALA A 531 -10.79 -2.88 -8.25
N ILE A 532 -11.63 -1.88 -8.51
CA ILE A 532 -11.30 -0.50 -8.88
C ILE A 532 -11.99 0.38 -7.85
N TYR A 533 -11.19 1.15 -7.11
CA TYR A 533 -11.61 1.77 -5.85
C TYR A 533 -12.07 3.21 -6.07
N THR A 534 -12.92 3.38 -7.07
CA THR A 534 -13.83 4.53 -7.16
C THR A 534 -14.94 4.40 -6.13
N GLU A 535 -15.82 5.39 -6.06
CA GLU A 535 -17.06 5.33 -5.29
C GLU A 535 -18.24 5.58 -6.25
N PRO A 536 -19.15 4.61 -6.49
CA PRO A 536 -19.07 3.22 -6.03
C PRO A 536 -17.83 2.49 -6.56
N GLU A 537 -17.41 1.44 -5.87
CA GLU A 537 -16.34 0.55 -6.33
C GLU A 537 -16.84 -0.31 -7.50
N VAL A 538 -15.95 -0.70 -8.41
CA VAL A 538 -16.23 -1.70 -9.45
C VAL A 538 -15.35 -2.91 -9.22
N ALA A 539 -15.93 -4.10 -9.10
CA ALA A 539 -15.21 -5.35 -8.92
C ALA A 539 -15.72 -6.46 -9.85
N HIS A 540 -14.83 -7.34 -10.31
CA HIS A 540 -15.19 -8.41 -11.25
C HIS A 540 -14.40 -9.69 -10.96
N VAL A 541 -14.98 -10.85 -11.31
CA VAL A 541 -14.32 -12.15 -11.35
C VAL A 541 -14.86 -13.02 -12.49
N GLY A 542 -13.98 -13.70 -13.22
CA GLY A 542 -14.37 -14.68 -14.26
C GLY A 542 -14.50 -14.12 -15.68
N LEU A 543 -15.67 -14.33 -16.30
CA LEU A 543 -16.00 -13.84 -17.65
C LEU A 543 -17.08 -12.75 -17.59
N TYR A 544 -16.85 -11.64 -18.31
CA TYR A 544 -17.92 -10.71 -18.67
C TYR A 544 -18.96 -11.37 -19.58
N GLU A 545 -20.15 -10.78 -19.67
CA GLU A 545 -21.23 -11.29 -20.53
C GLU A 545 -20.81 -11.40 -22.00
N LYS A 546 -20.13 -10.36 -22.52
CA LYS A 546 -19.57 -10.30 -23.88
C LYS A 546 -18.66 -11.50 -24.20
N ASP A 547 -17.77 -11.86 -23.28
CA ASP A 547 -16.79 -12.94 -23.45
C ASP A 547 -17.42 -14.32 -23.22
N ALA A 548 -18.39 -14.41 -22.30
CA ALA A 548 -19.16 -15.62 -22.05
C ALA A 548 -20.07 -15.97 -23.26
N ILE A 549 -20.70 -14.98 -23.89
CA ILE A 549 -21.44 -15.17 -25.15
C ILE A 549 -20.48 -15.60 -26.27
N ALA A 550 -19.34 -14.93 -26.45
CA ALA A 550 -18.35 -15.31 -27.47
C ALA A 550 -17.81 -16.75 -27.29
N LYS A 551 -17.73 -17.23 -26.04
CA LYS A 551 -17.20 -18.56 -25.68
C LYS A 551 -18.26 -19.68 -25.66
N HIS A 552 -19.53 -19.35 -25.43
CA HIS A 552 -20.61 -20.34 -25.19
C HIS A 552 -21.86 -20.17 -26.08
N GLY A 553 -21.90 -19.15 -26.94
CA GLY A 553 -22.99 -18.86 -27.86
C GLY A 553 -24.24 -18.26 -27.20
N SER A 554 -24.61 -18.74 -26.02
CA SER A 554 -25.66 -18.14 -25.19
C SER A 554 -25.42 -18.39 -23.69
N VAL A 555 -25.96 -17.49 -22.88
CA VAL A 555 -25.81 -17.44 -21.41
C VAL A 555 -27.16 -17.15 -20.76
N ASP A 556 -27.23 -17.31 -19.45
CA ASP A 556 -28.23 -16.65 -18.61
C ASP A 556 -27.54 -15.57 -17.78
N VAL A 557 -28.22 -14.43 -17.61
CA VAL A 557 -27.70 -13.26 -16.90
C VAL A 557 -28.72 -12.87 -15.83
N TYR A 558 -28.21 -12.66 -14.62
CA TYR A 558 -28.98 -12.25 -13.45
C TYR A 558 -28.40 -10.92 -12.97
N LYS A 559 -29.25 -9.95 -12.65
CA LYS A 559 -28.82 -8.61 -12.23
C LYS A 559 -29.72 -8.13 -11.11
N GLN A 560 -29.11 -7.87 -9.96
CA GLN A 560 -29.75 -7.30 -8.79
C GLN A 560 -29.20 -5.90 -8.59
N LYS A 561 -30.04 -4.88 -8.76
CA LYS A 561 -29.63 -3.49 -8.50
C LYS A 561 -29.49 -3.22 -7.00
N MET A 562 -28.71 -2.19 -6.64
CA MET A 562 -28.58 -1.75 -5.24
C MET A 562 -29.75 -0.84 -4.78
N ASP A 563 -30.48 -0.20 -5.70
CA ASP A 563 -31.77 0.51 -5.42
C ASP A 563 -32.90 -0.45 -4.97
N GLU A 564 -32.70 -1.76 -5.08
CA GLU A 564 -33.58 -2.85 -4.65
C GLU A 564 -32.99 -3.64 -3.44
N VAL A 565 -31.93 -3.12 -2.80
CA VAL A 565 -31.22 -3.77 -1.68
C VAL A 565 -31.39 -2.93 -0.41
N ASP A 566 -32.17 -3.44 0.52
CA ASP A 566 -32.67 -2.78 1.72
C ASP A 566 -31.56 -2.11 2.54
N ARG A 567 -30.37 -2.72 2.63
CA ARG A 567 -29.22 -2.11 3.31
C ARG A 567 -28.64 -0.91 2.57
N ALA A 568 -28.48 -0.99 1.25
CA ALA A 568 -27.96 0.10 0.43
C ALA A 568 -28.92 1.30 0.41
N ILE A 569 -30.24 1.04 0.43
CA ILE A 569 -31.27 2.07 0.61
C ILE A 569 -31.12 2.77 1.97
N LEU A 570 -30.87 2.01 3.06
CA LEU A 570 -30.66 2.56 4.40
C LEU A 570 -29.33 3.32 4.58
N GLU A 571 -28.32 3.03 3.76
CA GLU A 571 -27.01 3.70 3.77
C GLU A 571 -26.91 4.88 2.79
N GLY A 572 -27.83 4.98 1.82
CA GLY A 572 -27.75 5.94 0.71
C GLY A 572 -26.85 5.49 -0.45
N GLU A 573 -26.34 4.26 -0.42
CA GLU A 573 -25.38 3.70 -1.38
C GLU A 573 -26.08 2.89 -2.50
N THR A 574 -27.18 3.42 -3.06
CA THR A 574 -28.06 2.72 -4.01
C THR A 574 -27.57 2.68 -5.47
N GLU A 575 -26.47 3.36 -5.79
CA GLU A 575 -25.89 3.38 -7.13
C GLU A 575 -25.19 2.04 -7.45
N GLY A 576 -25.59 1.38 -8.54
CA GLY A 576 -24.95 0.16 -9.04
C GLY A 576 -25.78 -1.13 -8.91
N PHE A 577 -25.09 -2.28 -8.91
CA PHE A 577 -25.68 -3.61 -9.03
C PHE A 577 -24.71 -4.75 -8.68
N VAL A 578 -25.24 -5.93 -8.35
CA VAL A 578 -24.58 -7.23 -8.55
C VAL A 578 -25.10 -7.84 -9.85
N LYS A 579 -24.21 -8.29 -10.73
CA LYS A 579 -24.50 -8.99 -11.99
C LYS A 579 -23.76 -10.32 -12.01
N VAL A 580 -24.45 -11.39 -12.40
CA VAL A 580 -23.89 -12.75 -12.47
C VAL A 580 -24.27 -13.41 -13.78
N VAL A 581 -23.29 -14.07 -14.41
CA VAL A 581 -23.44 -14.79 -15.69
C VAL A 581 -23.28 -16.29 -15.46
N THR A 582 -24.22 -17.09 -15.97
CA THR A 582 -24.14 -18.56 -16.01
C THR A 582 -24.21 -19.09 -17.44
N LYS A 583 -23.78 -20.33 -17.67
CA LYS A 583 -24.06 -21.02 -18.94
C LYS A 583 -25.57 -21.19 -19.11
N LYS A 584 -26.09 -21.10 -20.34
CA LYS A 584 -27.53 -21.22 -20.61
C LYS A 584 -28.13 -22.48 -19.97
N GLY A 585 -29.12 -22.31 -19.11
CA GLY A 585 -29.80 -23.40 -18.39
C GLY A 585 -29.04 -23.99 -17.19
N SER A 586 -27.84 -23.50 -16.84
CA SER A 586 -27.10 -23.92 -15.65
C SER A 586 -27.19 -22.91 -14.50
N ALA A 587 -27.05 -23.42 -13.28
CA ALA A 587 -26.81 -22.62 -12.07
C ALA A 587 -25.33 -22.18 -11.94
N ASP A 588 -24.40 -22.77 -12.69
CA ASP A 588 -22.96 -22.58 -12.49
C ASP A 588 -22.51 -21.19 -12.92
N VAL A 589 -21.96 -20.43 -11.97
CA VAL A 589 -21.42 -19.09 -12.22
C VAL A 589 -20.13 -19.20 -13.04
N ILE A 590 -20.08 -18.48 -14.16
CA ILE A 590 -18.90 -18.38 -15.03
C ILE A 590 -18.26 -16.99 -15.02
N GLY A 591 -18.95 -16.00 -14.45
CA GLY A 591 -18.38 -14.70 -14.07
C GLY A 591 -19.40 -13.81 -13.38
N ALA A 592 -18.92 -12.77 -12.71
CA ALA A 592 -19.75 -11.81 -12.00
C ALA A 592 -19.08 -10.43 -11.91
N THR A 593 -19.90 -9.38 -11.95
CA THR A 593 -19.52 -7.97 -11.85
C THR A 593 -20.32 -7.34 -10.70
N VAL A 594 -19.67 -6.63 -9.79
CA VAL A 594 -20.29 -5.90 -8.68
C VAL A 594 -19.94 -4.43 -8.80
N VAL A 595 -20.93 -3.56 -8.66
CA VAL A 595 -20.80 -2.11 -8.57
C VAL A 595 -21.58 -1.67 -7.33
N ALA A 596 -20.88 -1.26 -6.27
CA ALA A 596 -21.45 -0.94 -4.96
C ALA A 596 -20.40 -0.23 -4.09
N GLY A 597 -20.78 0.39 -2.97
CA GLY A 597 -19.85 1.06 -2.05
C GLY A 597 -18.85 0.14 -1.32
N HIS A 598 -18.98 -1.19 -1.49
CA HIS A 598 -18.13 -2.24 -0.92
C HIS A 598 -17.85 -3.39 -1.91
N ALA A 599 -17.83 -3.11 -3.23
CA ALA A 599 -17.72 -4.13 -4.26
C ALA A 599 -16.45 -5.00 -4.14
N GLY A 600 -15.32 -4.42 -3.71
CA GLY A 600 -14.04 -5.12 -3.53
C GLY A 600 -14.04 -6.16 -2.42
N ASP A 601 -14.88 -5.99 -1.39
CA ASP A 601 -15.12 -7.01 -0.37
C ASP A 601 -16.16 -8.03 -0.88
N MET A 602 -17.29 -7.56 -1.43
CA MET A 602 -18.41 -8.38 -1.90
C MET A 602 -18.01 -9.41 -2.99
N ILE A 603 -17.09 -9.05 -3.89
CA ILE A 603 -16.61 -9.96 -4.96
C ILE A 603 -15.92 -11.21 -4.41
N SER A 604 -15.43 -11.17 -3.17
CA SER A 604 -14.74 -12.31 -2.53
C SER A 604 -15.68 -13.49 -2.29
N GLU A 605 -16.95 -13.24 -1.96
CA GLU A 605 -17.95 -14.30 -1.76
C GLU A 605 -18.20 -15.07 -3.07
N LEU A 606 -18.44 -14.33 -4.16
CA LEU A 606 -18.62 -14.88 -5.50
C LEU A 606 -17.36 -15.61 -6.00
N THR A 607 -16.17 -15.09 -5.69
CA THR A 607 -14.90 -15.73 -6.01
C THR A 607 -14.73 -17.07 -5.29
N VAL A 608 -15.03 -17.12 -3.99
CA VAL A 608 -15.00 -18.37 -3.20
C VAL A 608 -16.07 -19.34 -3.67
N ALA A 609 -17.27 -18.87 -4.01
CA ALA A 609 -18.33 -19.69 -4.55
C ALA A 609 -17.91 -20.36 -5.88
N MET A 610 -17.40 -19.58 -6.83
CA MET A 610 -16.88 -20.09 -8.11
C MET A 610 -15.72 -21.07 -7.92
N ALA A 611 -14.75 -20.75 -7.06
CA ALA A 611 -13.59 -21.63 -6.80
C ALA A 611 -13.98 -22.93 -6.07
N GLY A 612 -15.02 -22.90 -5.23
CA GLY A 612 -15.55 -24.05 -4.50
C GLY A 612 -16.62 -24.86 -5.25
N GLY A 613 -17.04 -24.43 -6.45
CA GLY A 613 -18.13 -25.07 -7.20
C GLY A 613 -19.53 -24.83 -6.63
N VAL A 614 -19.70 -23.79 -5.79
CA VAL A 614 -21.00 -23.37 -5.25
C VAL A 614 -21.74 -22.57 -6.31
N ASN A 615 -22.94 -23.04 -6.69
CA ASN A 615 -23.72 -22.48 -7.79
C ASN A 615 -24.94 -21.67 -7.31
N LEU A 616 -25.66 -21.01 -8.22
CA LEU A 616 -26.78 -20.12 -7.85
C LEU A 616 -27.90 -20.84 -7.08
N GLN A 617 -28.11 -22.14 -7.30
CA GLN A 617 -29.06 -22.91 -6.51
C GLN A 617 -28.59 -23.05 -5.06
N ALA A 618 -27.31 -23.34 -4.83
CA ALA A 618 -26.76 -23.43 -3.48
C ALA A 618 -26.81 -22.06 -2.76
N LEU A 619 -26.37 -20.98 -3.41
CA LEU A 619 -26.41 -19.62 -2.86
C LEU A 619 -27.82 -19.20 -2.43
N SER A 620 -28.86 -19.54 -3.20
CA SER A 620 -30.26 -19.26 -2.85
C SER A 620 -30.73 -19.94 -1.55
N THR A 621 -30.06 -21.01 -1.11
CA THR A 621 -30.39 -21.76 0.11
C THR A 621 -29.51 -21.41 1.32
N ILE A 622 -28.47 -20.60 1.12
CA ILE A 622 -27.56 -20.16 2.18
C ILE A 622 -28.17 -18.93 2.87
N ILE A 623 -28.26 -18.97 4.19
CA ILE A 623 -28.73 -17.84 4.99
C ILE A 623 -27.64 -16.76 4.99
N HIS A 624 -27.95 -15.61 4.40
CA HIS A 624 -27.09 -14.41 4.47
C HIS A 624 -27.63 -13.49 5.58
N PRO A 625 -26.77 -12.77 6.34
CA PRO A 625 -27.23 -11.81 7.33
C PRO A 625 -28.04 -10.68 6.70
N TYR A 626 -29.13 -10.27 7.36
CA TYR A 626 -30.02 -9.19 6.91
C TYR A 626 -30.14 -8.10 8.00
N PRO A 627 -30.13 -6.80 7.62
CA PRO A 627 -29.87 -6.26 6.28
C PRO A 627 -28.37 -6.11 6.01
N THR A 628 -27.88 -6.58 4.85
CA THR A 628 -26.49 -6.36 4.36
C THR A 628 -26.49 -6.05 2.86
N GLN A 629 -25.47 -5.34 2.35
CA GLN A 629 -25.32 -5.14 0.90
C GLN A 629 -25.07 -6.48 0.17
N ALA A 630 -24.37 -7.42 0.82
CA ALA A 630 -24.15 -8.79 0.33
C ALA A 630 -25.43 -9.58 0.07
N GLU A 631 -26.57 -9.20 0.67
CA GLU A 631 -27.86 -9.84 0.38
C GLU A 631 -28.26 -9.72 -1.11
N ALA A 632 -27.68 -8.77 -1.86
CA ALA A 632 -27.76 -8.70 -3.31
C ALA A 632 -27.35 -10.01 -4.00
N ILE A 633 -26.31 -10.69 -3.49
CA ILE A 633 -25.81 -11.98 -4.02
C ILE A 633 -26.84 -13.09 -3.73
N ARG A 634 -27.43 -13.11 -2.53
CA ARG A 634 -28.56 -14.01 -2.20
C ARG A 634 -29.76 -13.80 -3.13
N LYS A 635 -30.14 -12.54 -3.38
CA LYS A 635 -31.25 -12.17 -4.26
C LYS A 635 -31.02 -12.63 -5.72
N ILE A 636 -29.78 -12.71 -6.21
CA ILE A 636 -29.46 -13.36 -7.51
C ILE A 636 -29.84 -14.85 -7.51
N GLY A 637 -29.58 -15.57 -6.41
CA GLY A 637 -30.03 -16.96 -6.24
C GLY A 637 -31.55 -17.10 -6.27
N ASP A 638 -32.29 -16.15 -5.69
CA ASP A 638 -33.74 -16.08 -5.79
C ASP A 638 -34.21 -15.81 -7.23
N GLN A 639 -33.52 -14.94 -7.99
CA GLN A 639 -33.80 -14.72 -9.43
C GLN A 639 -33.63 -16.02 -10.23
N TYR A 640 -32.56 -16.80 -9.99
CA TYR A 640 -32.36 -18.12 -10.60
C TYR A 640 -33.51 -19.09 -10.26
N ASN A 641 -33.93 -19.19 -8.99
CA ASN A 641 -35.05 -20.06 -8.63
C ASN A 641 -36.39 -19.64 -9.26
N ARG A 642 -36.62 -18.34 -9.52
CA ARG A 642 -37.82 -17.86 -10.21
C ARG A 642 -37.91 -18.37 -11.65
N THR A 643 -36.80 -18.56 -12.37
CA THR A 643 -36.83 -19.13 -13.74
C THR A 643 -37.25 -20.60 -13.76
N ARG A 644 -36.99 -21.34 -12.67
CA ARG A 644 -37.35 -22.75 -12.51
C ARG A 644 -38.84 -22.97 -12.26
N LEU A 645 -39.58 -21.94 -11.82
CA LEU A 645 -41.04 -21.97 -11.68
C LEU A 645 -41.75 -21.83 -13.04
N THR A 646 -41.49 -22.79 -13.93
CA THR A 646 -42.08 -22.85 -15.27
C THR A 646 -43.62 -22.82 -15.22
N PRO A 647 -44.31 -22.40 -16.31
CA PRO A 647 -45.77 -22.40 -16.35
C PRO A 647 -46.41 -23.77 -16.03
N VAL A 648 -45.73 -24.87 -16.37
CA VAL A 648 -46.14 -26.24 -16.04
C VAL A 648 -45.99 -26.51 -14.54
N ALA A 649 -44.83 -26.21 -13.96
CA ALA A 649 -44.59 -26.36 -12.52
C ALA A 649 -45.57 -25.50 -11.70
N LYS A 650 -45.81 -24.25 -12.10
CA LYS A 650 -46.78 -23.34 -11.49
C LYS A 650 -48.21 -23.88 -11.60
N LYS A 651 -48.60 -24.47 -12.73
CA LYS A 651 -49.92 -25.11 -12.89
C LYS A 651 -50.08 -26.34 -12.00
N LEU A 652 -49.03 -27.17 -11.85
CA LEU A 652 -49.04 -28.34 -10.95
C LEU A 652 -49.12 -27.93 -9.48
N LEU A 653 -48.32 -26.95 -9.05
CA LEU A 653 -48.36 -26.40 -7.69
C LEU A 653 -49.73 -25.76 -7.38
N ASN A 654 -50.30 -24.98 -8.31
CA ASN A 654 -51.65 -24.45 -8.17
C ASN A 654 -52.72 -25.56 -8.07
N GLY A 655 -52.54 -26.67 -8.79
CA GLY A 655 -53.41 -27.85 -8.69
C GLY A 655 -53.33 -28.53 -7.31
N LEU A 656 -52.11 -28.72 -6.78
CA LEU A 656 -51.90 -29.27 -5.44
C LEU A 656 -52.49 -28.35 -4.36
N LEU A 657 -52.26 -27.04 -4.45
CA LEU A 657 -52.84 -26.04 -3.55
C LEU A 657 -54.37 -25.94 -3.67
N ALA A 658 -54.96 -26.33 -4.81
CA ALA A 658 -56.42 -26.42 -4.99
C ALA A 658 -57.01 -27.78 -4.54
N ILE A 659 -56.16 -28.76 -4.21
CA ILE A 659 -56.55 -30.03 -3.56
C ILE A 659 -56.39 -29.93 -2.03
N GLN A 660 -55.57 -28.98 -1.55
CA GLN A 660 -55.37 -28.66 -0.12
C GLN A 660 -56.37 -27.61 0.42
N ARG A 661 -57.31 -27.13 -0.42
CA ARG A 661 -58.35 -26.15 -0.09
C ARG A 661 -59.73 -26.79 -0.13
#